data_AF-A0A0N0V5T3-F1
#
_entry.id   AF-A0A0N0V5T3-F1
#
_cell.length_a   1.000
_cell.length_b   1.000
_cell.length_c   1.000
_cell.angle_alpha   90.00
_cell.angle_beta   90.00
_cell.angle_gamma   90.00
#
_symmetry.space_group_name_H-M   'P 1'
#
loop_
_entity.id
_entity.type
_entity.pdbx_description
1 polymer ?
#
loop_
_entity_poly.entity_id
_entity_poly.type
_entity_poly.pdbx_seq_one_letter_code
_entity_poly.pdbx_strand_id
1 'polypeptide(L)'
;MHRTLLRSPVWQQSYGASRTFSATARRQAINKICPSADQAIAKVKSGDTILVGGFGFSGVPATLINSIRDRKDLGDFTVVSNNAGMPGVGLGQWLETGQIRKMVASYVGENKLLESQYLTGKLELELIPQGTMAEKCAAGAAGVPAFYTPAAYGTIGELPVLYNSDKSVAVMSKPRETRKFNGKNYVMEESLFGDVAFVRVNKADRLGNCTFRKAQNNFNEAMGKNAKLTIVEADEIVEVGEIPPENVHLSGIYVDKVILSTEPKQIEKLTFAKSAQEVVKSASGSDQRGKRERIIKRAAQELKDGMYVNLGIGLPLATPALVPEGVEVILQSENGILGMGRYPEKGQEDPDLINPGKETVTLQDGASIFGSHESFGMIRAGKIDITMLGALQVSANGDLANFMLPGKVKGIGGAMDLVANPEKTKVIVTMPIKRNNHSVNAAAMPYTVGGVKVLQRDSPSPALPHAQYPGLKPETVVLPRGHRKDPSRKAFRADTILERDIQVVTRNGHILRADVYRPAGTGSKEQVPILLAWSPYGKSGTGAFTLDIVPKRVGVTLAQTSGYESFEALDPAEWTARGYAIANINPKGSFDSEGDLVWHSTEGGRNGYDVIECLAKLPWCSGKIALAGNSWLAMVQWFIAAEMPPHLTCIAPLEGSSDIYRESLCRGGVPNKAFWGYLQKCLFGLNRAEDIVSMLDKYPLQNPYWADKRADMSKINIPAYVLASYSTALHTVGSFRGFEEIPHDNKWLRVHSTQEWYDLYSDECVADLQLFFDRYLKDKQNGWEKTPRVRLSTLAFNKDPEINHHFADWPLPETNYTTLYLSDDNRLVNAPSPKGAALSYQSDVPDMQVDAQVEELSFEYTFKERTYLIGYPRAVLYMSTEESNDMDVFVSLRKADSKGNVLRNINIPLKDLGMEANEVPLVNSLVYIGPSGILRASHRKIDTAKSKPYWPFHPHDEKELLEPGQIVKLDIGLWPAGIVFEAGEKLMLRVAGHHMVLAEFEPLRGAFQADNKGRHNVHVGPQYQSHVILPFANYNVVSRK
;
A
#
# COMPACT_ATOMS: atom_id res chain seq x y z
N MET A 1 30.31 4.38 64.80
CA MET A 1 30.77 5.76 64.54
C MET A 1 29.63 6.50 63.88
N HIS A 2 28.93 7.32 64.66
CA HIS A 2 29.08 8.78 64.67
C HIS A 2 28.34 9.44 63.49
N ARG A 3 27.17 10.02 63.75
CA ARG A 3 26.96 11.37 64.33
C ARG A 3 26.96 12.45 63.22
N THR A 4 25.76 13.00 62.98
CA THR A 4 25.39 14.42 63.17
C THR A 4 25.84 15.41 62.07
N LEU A 5 25.32 16.63 61.91
CA LEU A 5 24.55 17.62 62.71
C LEU A 5 23.88 18.57 61.66
N LEU A 6 22.60 18.96 61.82
CA LEU A 6 22.07 20.23 62.38
C LEU A 6 22.35 21.51 61.55
N ARG A 7 21.54 22.59 61.50
CA ARG A 7 20.52 23.24 62.38
C ARG A 7 19.48 23.94 61.46
N SER A 8 18.16 24.03 61.73
CA SER A 8 17.37 24.91 62.67
C SER A 8 17.60 26.43 62.47
N PRO A 9 16.69 27.41 62.82
CA PRO A 9 15.50 27.33 63.70
C PRO A 9 14.23 28.25 63.45
N VAL A 10 13.07 27.84 64.05
CA VAL A 10 12.07 28.58 64.92
C VAL A 10 11.14 29.66 64.30
N TRP A 11 9.79 29.67 64.51
CA TRP A 11 8.93 29.98 65.71
C TRP A 11 7.51 29.31 65.60
N GLN A 12 6.97 28.54 66.58
CA GLN A 12 6.08 28.86 67.75
C GLN A 12 4.89 29.82 67.49
N GLN A 13 3.61 29.54 67.81
CA GLN A 13 3.02 29.23 69.14
C GLN A 13 1.54 28.73 69.11
N SER A 14 1.21 27.81 70.06
CA SER A 14 -0.04 27.60 70.87
C SER A 14 -1.45 27.38 70.28
N TYR A 15 -2.10 26.24 70.61
CA TYR A 15 -3.08 26.04 71.71
C TYR A 15 -3.49 24.55 71.80
N GLY A 16 -3.62 24.01 73.02
CA GLY A 16 -4.02 22.62 73.28
C GLY A 16 -5.50 22.46 73.62
N ALA A 17 -6.10 21.34 73.18
CA ALA A 17 -7.27 20.72 73.79
C ALA A 17 -7.32 19.23 73.40
N SER A 18 -7.32 18.37 74.42
CA SER A 18 -7.48 16.92 74.36
C SER A 18 -8.73 16.51 73.57
N ARG A 19 -8.60 15.59 72.61
CA ARG A 19 -9.72 14.86 72.00
C ARG A 19 -9.68 13.41 72.47
N THR A 20 -10.71 13.04 73.23
CA THR A 20 -11.08 11.68 73.58
C THR A 20 -11.42 10.87 72.32
N PHE A 21 -10.82 9.69 72.17
CA PHE A 21 -11.30 8.71 71.19
C PHE A 21 -12.60 8.09 71.71
N SER A 22 -13.69 8.35 70.98
CA SER A 22 -14.97 7.68 71.21
C SER A 22 -14.82 6.19 70.83
N ALA A 23 -14.90 5.30 71.81
CA ALA A 23 -14.93 3.87 71.60
C ALA A 23 -16.36 3.45 71.18
N THR A 24 -16.64 3.45 69.89
CA THR A 24 -17.79 2.70 69.37
C THR A 24 -17.44 1.21 69.34
N ALA A 25 -18.09 0.45 70.22
CA ALA A 25 -18.08 -1.01 70.19
C ALA A 25 -18.82 -1.50 68.93
N ARG A 26 -18.17 -2.42 68.20
CA ARG A 26 -18.53 -3.00 66.89
C ARG A 26 -18.12 -2.18 65.66
N ARG A 27 -16.85 -2.29 65.25
CA ARG A 27 -16.51 -2.22 63.82
C ARG A 27 -17.35 -3.31 63.13
N GLN A 28 -18.18 -2.95 62.15
CA GLN A 28 -18.70 -3.94 61.21
C GLN A 28 -17.48 -4.61 60.57
N ALA A 29 -17.24 -5.87 60.90
CA ALA A 29 -16.19 -6.63 60.26
C ALA A 29 -16.54 -6.69 58.77
N ILE A 30 -15.62 -6.29 57.89
CA ILE A 30 -15.81 -6.40 56.45
C ILE A 30 -16.07 -7.88 56.15
N ASN A 31 -17.27 -8.17 55.64
CA ASN A 31 -17.67 -9.50 55.22
C ASN A 31 -18.38 -9.39 53.88
N LYS A 32 -17.74 -9.92 52.85
CA LYS A 32 -18.25 -9.94 51.47
C LYS A 32 -18.95 -11.24 51.11
N ILE A 33 -18.96 -12.23 52.02
CA ILE A 33 -19.59 -13.53 51.80
C ILE A 33 -21.11 -13.35 51.79
N CYS A 34 -21.73 -13.87 50.73
CA CYS A 34 -23.17 -14.00 50.58
C CYS A 34 -23.59 -15.45 50.81
N PRO A 35 -24.75 -15.69 51.45
CA PRO A 35 -25.24 -17.03 51.74
C PRO A 35 -25.77 -17.76 50.49
N SER A 36 -26.08 -17.04 49.39
CA SER A 36 -26.54 -17.64 48.14
C SER A 36 -26.23 -16.76 46.92
N ALA A 37 -26.25 -17.38 45.74
CA ALA A 37 -26.13 -16.68 44.46
C ALA A 37 -27.21 -15.62 44.26
N ASP A 38 -28.47 -15.94 44.57
CA ASP A 38 -29.61 -15.03 44.39
C ASP A 38 -29.44 -13.71 45.19
N GLN A 39 -28.89 -13.79 46.39
CA GLN A 39 -28.58 -12.58 47.18
C GLN A 39 -27.41 -11.79 46.60
N ALA A 40 -26.40 -12.48 46.05
CA ALA A 40 -25.25 -11.82 45.43
C ALA A 40 -25.66 -11.07 44.15
N ILE A 41 -26.52 -11.66 43.32
CA ILE A 41 -26.99 -11.06 42.06
C ILE A 41 -28.16 -10.07 42.23
N ALA A 42 -28.59 -9.77 43.45
CA ALA A 42 -29.77 -8.93 43.70
C ALA A 42 -29.69 -7.51 43.11
N LYS A 43 -28.47 -7.03 42.80
CA LYS A 43 -28.22 -5.71 42.18
C LYS A 43 -28.08 -5.74 40.65
N VAL A 44 -28.07 -6.92 40.05
CA VAL A 44 -28.01 -7.09 38.59
C VAL A 44 -29.35 -6.68 37.98
N LYS A 45 -29.30 -5.95 36.87
CA LYS A 45 -30.48 -5.36 36.20
C LYS A 45 -30.43 -5.63 34.70
N SER A 46 -31.60 -5.69 34.06
CA SER A 46 -31.69 -5.76 32.60
C SER A 46 -30.93 -4.60 31.95
N GLY A 47 -30.24 -4.88 30.85
CA GLY A 47 -29.39 -3.90 30.16
C GLY A 47 -27.96 -3.79 30.67
N ASP A 48 -27.62 -4.42 31.80
CA ASP A 48 -26.25 -4.39 32.34
C ASP A 48 -25.23 -4.97 31.33
N THR A 49 -24.03 -4.39 31.31
CA THR A 49 -22.86 -5.00 30.66
C THR A 49 -22.19 -5.98 31.62
N ILE A 50 -22.29 -7.27 31.32
CA ILE A 50 -21.81 -8.35 32.19
C ILE A 50 -20.53 -8.97 31.61
N LEU A 51 -19.43 -8.87 32.37
CA LEU A 51 -18.17 -9.56 32.08
C LEU A 51 -18.21 -10.96 32.69
N VAL A 52 -18.01 -12.00 31.90
CA VAL A 52 -18.06 -13.39 32.38
C VAL A 52 -16.74 -14.08 32.07
N GLY A 53 -15.99 -14.35 33.14
CA GLY A 53 -14.67 -14.99 33.08
C GLY A 53 -14.72 -16.47 32.71
N GLY A 54 -13.53 -17.05 32.54
CA GLY A 54 -13.34 -18.44 32.14
C GLY A 54 -12.79 -18.62 30.73
N PHE A 55 -12.31 -19.83 30.45
CA PHE A 55 -11.85 -20.27 29.13
C PHE A 55 -12.33 -21.71 28.91
N GLY A 56 -13.09 -21.97 27.85
CA GLY A 56 -13.82 -23.24 27.75
C GLY A 56 -14.73 -23.42 28.96
N PHE A 57 -14.60 -24.54 29.70
CA PHE A 57 -15.26 -24.74 31.00
C PHE A 57 -14.35 -24.52 32.21
N SER A 58 -13.07 -24.19 32.00
CA SER A 58 -12.14 -23.86 33.10
C SER A 58 -12.44 -22.46 33.64
N GLY A 59 -12.68 -22.38 34.95
CA GLY A 59 -12.95 -21.11 35.63
C GLY A 59 -14.26 -20.42 35.23
N VAL A 60 -15.26 -21.18 34.75
CA VAL A 60 -16.59 -20.64 34.43
C VAL A 60 -17.45 -20.58 35.71
N PRO A 61 -18.06 -19.43 36.05
CA PRO A 61 -18.90 -19.27 37.26
C PRO A 61 -20.32 -19.84 37.05
N ALA A 62 -20.44 -21.16 37.05
CA ALA A 62 -21.66 -21.86 36.68
C ALA A 62 -22.83 -21.61 37.66
N THR A 63 -22.57 -21.50 38.97
CA THR A 63 -23.61 -21.21 39.97
C THR A 63 -24.24 -19.84 39.71
N LEU A 64 -23.43 -18.82 39.44
CA LEU A 64 -23.93 -17.47 39.11
C LEU A 64 -24.69 -17.44 37.79
N ILE A 65 -24.18 -18.13 36.76
CA ILE A 65 -24.84 -18.24 35.46
C ILE A 65 -26.21 -18.88 35.58
N ASN A 66 -26.33 -19.96 36.35
CA ASN A 66 -27.60 -20.66 36.58
C ASN A 66 -28.61 -19.76 37.32
N SER A 67 -28.17 -19.00 38.33
CA SER A 67 -29.05 -18.08 39.08
C SER A 67 -29.63 -16.97 38.18
N ILE A 68 -28.84 -16.39 37.26
CA ILE A 68 -29.35 -15.41 36.27
C ILE A 68 -30.29 -16.05 35.24
N ARG A 69 -29.99 -17.28 34.77
CA ARG A 69 -30.85 -18.03 33.83
C ARG A 69 -32.28 -18.19 34.37
N ASP A 70 -32.40 -18.39 35.68
CA ASP A 70 -33.68 -18.64 36.35
C ASP A 70 -34.48 -17.35 36.60
N ARG A 71 -33.83 -16.18 36.52
CA ARG A 71 -34.46 -14.85 36.63
C ARG A 71 -35.02 -14.38 35.28
N LYS A 72 -36.22 -14.85 34.94
CA LYS A 72 -36.92 -14.50 33.68
C LYS A 72 -37.29 -13.03 33.54
N ASP A 73 -37.26 -12.27 34.64
CA ASP A 73 -37.45 -10.82 34.66
C ASP A 73 -36.20 -10.03 34.25
N LEU A 74 -35.04 -10.69 34.16
CA LEU A 74 -33.78 -10.08 33.74
C LEU A 74 -33.41 -10.49 32.30
N GLY A 75 -32.88 -9.55 31.52
CA GLY A 75 -32.44 -9.80 30.14
C GLY A 75 -31.85 -8.56 29.47
N ASP A 76 -31.87 -8.52 28.14
CA ASP A 76 -31.31 -7.41 27.35
C ASP A 76 -29.82 -7.12 27.64
N PHE A 77 -29.07 -8.15 28.05
CA PHE A 77 -27.70 -7.98 28.49
C PHE A 77 -26.74 -7.74 27.33
N THR A 78 -25.72 -6.92 27.59
CA THR A 78 -24.47 -6.95 26.81
C THR A 78 -23.49 -7.86 27.53
N VAL A 79 -23.17 -9.01 26.95
CA VAL A 79 -22.28 -9.99 27.58
C VAL A 79 -20.92 -9.97 26.93
N VAL A 80 -19.87 -9.79 27.74
CA VAL A 80 -18.48 -9.89 27.30
C VAL A 80 -17.90 -11.19 27.84
N SER A 81 -17.57 -12.11 26.95
CA SER A 81 -16.90 -13.36 27.32
C SER A 81 -16.09 -13.93 26.18
N ASN A 82 -15.03 -14.66 26.50
CA ASN A 82 -14.17 -15.31 25.51
C ASN A 82 -14.98 -16.26 24.59
N ASN A 83 -15.93 -17.01 25.18
CA ASN A 83 -16.80 -17.97 24.51
C ASN A 83 -18.24 -17.80 24.99
N ALA A 84 -19.22 -18.11 24.15
CA ALA A 84 -20.65 -18.04 24.50
C ALA A 84 -21.23 -19.36 25.08
N GLY A 85 -20.37 -20.25 25.58
CA GLY A 85 -20.79 -21.57 26.08
C GLY A 85 -21.30 -22.54 25.00
N MET A 86 -21.86 -23.66 25.45
CA MET A 86 -22.47 -24.71 24.63
C MET A 86 -23.97 -24.81 24.95
N PRO A 87 -24.82 -25.36 24.06
CA PRO A 87 -26.22 -25.60 24.38
C PRO A 87 -26.38 -26.30 25.74
N GLY A 88 -27.25 -25.76 26.60
CA GLY A 88 -27.51 -26.25 27.96
C GLY A 88 -26.43 -25.98 29.02
N VAL A 89 -25.26 -25.42 28.69
CA VAL A 89 -24.16 -25.20 29.66
C VAL A 89 -23.55 -23.81 29.53
N GLY A 90 -23.27 -23.16 30.67
CA GLY A 90 -22.68 -21.82 30.71
C GLY A 90 -23.59 -20.79 30.03
N LEU A 91 -23.01 -19.84 29.29
CA LEU A 91 -23.74 -18.78 28.60
C LEU A 91 -24.66 -19.27 27.48
N GLY A 92 -24.51 -20.51 27.02
CA GLY A 92 -25.44 -21.10 26.04
C GLY A 92 -26.87 -21.14 26.57
N GLN A 93 -27.03 -21.27 27.89
CA GLN A 93 -28.31 -21.21 28.57
C GLN A 93 -28.98 -19.83 28.45
N TRP A 94 -28.20 -18.74 28.48
CA TRP A 94 -28.74 -17.38 28.34
C TRP A 94 -29.12 -17.05 26.89
N LEU A 95 -28.45 -17.67 25.91
CA LEU A 95 -28.86 -17.62 24.51
C LEU A 95 -30.19 -18.34 24.29
N GLU A 96 -30.39 -19.49 24.94
CA GLU A 96 -31.64 -20.26 24.90
C GLU A 96 -32.82 -19.51 25.53
N THR A 97 -32.58 -18.82 26.65
CA THR A 97 -33.60 -18.01 27.32
C THR A 97 -33.81 -16.63 26.68
N GLY A 98 -32.97 -16.24 25.72
CA GLY A 98 -33.06 -14.94 25.05
C GLY A 98 -32.65 -13.75 25.92
N GLN A 99 -31.84 -13.96 26.96
CA GLN A 99 -31.42 -12.91 27.90
C GLN A 99 -30.27 -12.04 27.37
N ILE A 100 -29.59 -12.47 26.31
CA ILE A 100 -28.47 -11.73 25.69
C ILE A 100 -28.98 -10.95 24.47
N ARG A 101 -28.88 -9.61 24.50
CA ARG A 101 -29.09 -8.78 23.30
C ARG A 101 -27.81 -8.69 22.48
N LYS A 102 -26.68 -8.41 23.13
CA LYS A 102 -25.38 -8.21 22.49
C LYS A 102 -24.34 -9.14 23.09
N MET A 103 -23.61 -9.83 22.24
CA MET A 103 -22.44 -10.62 22.61
C MET A 103 -21.18 -9.94 22.10
N VAL A 104 -20.25 -9.63 23.00
CA VAL A 104 -18.86 -9.28 22.67
C VAL A 104 -18.04 -10.54 22.90
N ALA A 105 -17.66 -11.21 21.82
CA ALA A 105 -17.01 -12.52 21.88
C ALA A 105 -15.80 -12.57 20.97
N SER A 106 -14.84 -13.43 21.31
CA SER A 106 -13.70 -13.69 20.44
C SER A 106 -13.87 -14.97 19.62
N TYR A 107 -14.64 -15.94 20.14
CA TYR A 107 -14.83 -17.24 19.50
C TYR A 107 -16.28 -17.70 19.58
N VAL A 108 -16.92 -17.83 18.41
CA VAL A 108 -18.30 -18.35 18.26
C VAL A 108 -18.30 -19.87 18.39
N GLY A 109 -17.29 -20.53 17.85
CA GLY A 109 -17.02 -21.96 18.05
C GLY A 109 -18.04 -22.89 17.39
N GLU A 110 -18.50 -23.89 18.15
CA GLU A 110 -19.45 -24.92 17.70
C GLU A 110 -20.89 -24.62 18.16
N ASN A 111 -21.14 -23.43 18.71
CA ASN A 111 -22.47 -23.03 19.19
C ASN A 111 -23.35 -22.58 18.02
N LYS A 112 -24.04 -23.54 17.40
CA LYS A 112 -24.96 -23.31 16.28
C LYS A 112 -26.11 -22.36 16.63
N LEU A 113 -26.50 -22.27 17.90
CA LEU A 113 -27.56 -21.36 18.33
C LEU A 113 -27.09 -19.90 18.24
N LEU A 114 -25.88 -19.60 18.74
CA LEU A 114 -25.28 -18.27 18.59
C LEU A 114 -25.14 -17.89 17.11
N GLU A 115 -24.57 -18.78 16.30
CA GLU A 115 -24.41 -18.55 14.85
C GLU A 115 -25.77 -18.26 14.19
N SER A 116 -26.80 -19.05 14.52
CA SER A 116 -28.15 -18.86 13.99
C SER A 116 -28.79 -17.55 14.45
N GLN A 117 -28.69 -17.18 15.73
CA GLN A 117 -29.29 -15.96 16.26
C GLN A 117 -28.63 -14.71 15.66
N TYR A 118 -27.31 -14.72 15.52
CA TYR A 118 -26.57 -13.64 14.86
C TYR A 118 -26.95 -13.49 13.38
N LEU A 119 -26.93 -14.58 12.60
CA LEU A 119 -27.25 -14.55 11.15
C LEU A 119 -28.72 -14.25 10.85
N THR A 120 -29.62 -14.38 11.84
CA THR A 120 -31.05 -14.06 11.71
C THR A 120 -31.44 -12.72 12.32
N GLY A 121 -30.47 -11.94 12.82
CA GLY A 121 -30.71 -10.62 13.39
C GLY A 121 -31.34 -10.61 14.79
N LYS A 122 -31.36 -11.76 15.49
CA LYS A 122 -31.90 -11.87 16.85
C LYS A 122 -30.91 -11.43 17.93
N LEU A 123 -29.62 -11.32 17.60
CA LEU A 123 -28.55 -10.96 18.53
C LEU A 123 -27.47 -10.15 17.81
N GLU A 124 -26.97 -9.11 18.47
CA GLU A 124 -25.81 -8.34 18.02
C GLU A 124 -24.52 -9.08 18.40
N LEU A 125 -23.57 -9.22 17.46
CA LEU A 125 -22.27 -9.85 17.72
C LEU A 125 -21.14 -8.89 17.37
N GLU A 126 -20.36 -8.50 18.38
CA GLU A 126 -19.10 -7.80 18.20
C GLU A 126 -17.94 -8.79 18.36
N LEU A 127 -17.29 -9.10 17.24
CA LEU A 127 -16.11 -9.96 17.22
C LEU A 127 -14.84 -9.15 17.48
N ILE A 128 -14.11 -9.52 18.53
CA ILE A 128 -12.80 -8.93 18.85
C ILE A 128 -11.75 -10.03 19.02
N PRO A 129 -10.45 -9.77 18.75
CA PRO A 129 -9.38 -10.73 19.04
C PRO A 129 -9.32 -11.08 20.54
N GLN A 130 -8.95 -12.33 20.86
CA GLN A 130 -8.89 -12.80 22.26
C GLN A 130 -7.94 -11.98 23.13
N GLY A 131 -6.74 -11.68 22.61
CA GLY A 131 -5.77 -10.88 23.33
C GLY A 131 -6.18 -9.42 23.44
N THR A 132 -6.87 -8.89 22.43
CA THR A 132 -7.48 -7.56 22.50
C THR A 132 -8.59 -7.51 23.55
N MET A 133 -9.43 -8.53 23.68
CA MET A 133 -10.45 -8.61 24.73
C MET A 133 -9.83 -8.61 26.13
N ALA A 134 -8.82 -9.46 26.34
CA ALA A 134 -8.13 -9.53 27.62
C ALA A 134 -7.49 -8.18 27.98
N GLU A 135 -6.85 -7.53 27.00
CA GLU A 135 -6.22 -6.21 27.18
C GLU A 135 -7.26 -5.11 27.42
N LYS A 136 -8.38 -5.10 26.70
CA LYS A 136 -9.50 -4.16 26.94
C LYS A 136 -10.00 -4.21 28.37
N CYS A 137 -10.10 -5.41 28.97
CA CYS A 137 -10.49 -5.56 30.35
C CYS A 137 -9.38 -5.12 31.33
N ALA A 138 -8.13 -5.50 31.07
CA ALA A 138 -6.99 -5.11 31.91
C ALA A 138 -6.75 -3.60 31.90
N ALA A 139 -6.83 -2.96 30.73
CA ALA A 139 -6.72 -1.51 30.55
C ALA A 139 -7.88 -0.77 31.23
N GLY A 140 -9.12 -1.27 31.09
CA GLY A 140 -10.29 -0.74 31.79
C GLY A 140 -10.12 -0.78 33.31
N ALA A 141 -9.67 -1.91 33.85
CA ALA A 141 -9.36 -2.07 35.27
C ALA A 141 -8.27 -1.11 35.77
N ALA A 142 -7.32 -0.75 34.90
CA ALA A 142 -6.26 0.21 35.18
C ALA A 142 -6.68 1.69 34.99
N GLY A 143 -7.92 1.96 34.57
CA GLY A 143 -8.39 3.31 34.27
C GLY A 143 -7.84 3.89 32.97
N VAL A 144 -7.29 3.07 32.09
CA VAL A 144 -6.81 3.47 30.76
C VAL A 144 -8.00 3.43 29.80
N PRO A 145 -8.37 4.54 29.13
CA PRO A 145 -9.60 4.59 28.32
C PRO A 145 -9.46 3.93 26.95
N ALA A 146 -8.24 3.89 26.40
CA ALA A 146 -7.95 3.28 25.10
C ALA A 146 -6.45 2.94 24.98
N PHE A 147 -6.14 1.99 24.10
CA PHE A 147 -4.76 1.58 23.81
C PHE A 147 -4.59 1.23 22.32
N TYR A 148 -3.34 1.21 21.86
CA TYR A 148 -3.01 0.78 20.49
C TYR A 148 -2.50 -0.66 20.49
N THR A 149 -3.04 -1.49 19.61
CA THR A 149 -2.61 -2.89 19.41
C THR A 149 -2.29 -3.17 17.94
N PRO A 150 -1.27 -3.99 17.64
CA PRO A 150 -1.02 -4.42 16.26
C PRO A 150 -1.97 -5.53 15.83
N ALA A 151 -2.66 -6.18 16.77
CA ALA A 151 -3.62 -7.23 16.45
C ALA A 151 -4.78 -6.65 15.63
N ALA A 152 -5.15 -7.36 14.56
CA ALA A 152 -6.25 -7.02 13.67
C ALA A 152 -6.11 -5.75 12.81
N TYR A 153 -4.94 -5.10 12.80
CA TYR A 153 -4.68 -3.98 11.88
C TYR A 153 -4.99 -4.35 10.42
N GLY A 154 -5.70 -3.46 9.72
CA GLY A 154 -6.11 -3.66 8.32
C GLY A 154 -7.26 -4.66 8.10
N THR A 155 -7.84 -5.22 9.18
CA THR A 155 -8.91 -6.24 9.07
C THR A 155 -10.19 -5.90 9.86
N ILE A 156 -10.09 -5.13 10.94
CA ILE A 156 -11.26 -4.70 11.74
C ILE A 156 -11.68 -3.27 11.40
N GLY A 157 -12.99 -2.99 11.47
CA GLY A 157 -13.57 -1.68 11.12
C GLY A 157 -14.68 -1.75 10.07
N GLU A 158 -14.88 -2.90 9.42
CA GLU A 158 -15.96 -3.15 8.44
C GLU A 158 -16.63 -4.52 8.65
N LEU A 159 -16.82 -4.97 9.90
CA LEU A 159 -17.47 -6.24 10.21
C LEU A 159 -18.98 -6.05 10.48
N PRO A 160 -19.85 -6.94 9.99
CA PRO A 160 -21.27 -6.93 10.36
C PRO A 160 -21.45 -7.15 11.86
N VAL A 161 -22.16 -6.25 12.53
CA VAL A 161 -22.51 -6.35 13.97
C VAL A 161 -23.93 -6.89 14.13
N LEU A 162 -24.84 -6.53 13.22
CA LEU A 162 -26.23 -6.97 13.22
C LEU A 162 -26.69 -7.25 11.78
N TYR A 163 -27.46 -8.32 11.61
CA TYR A 163 -28.13 -8.66 10.35
C TYR A 163 -29.63 -8.34 10.41
N ASN A 164 -30.23 -8.10 9.25
CA ASN A 164 -31.67 -8.10 9.07
C ASN A 164 -32.19 -9.55 8.96
N SER A 165 -33.52 -9.73 9.05
CA SER A 165 -34.17 -11.04 8.90
C SER A 165 -33.97 -11.67 7.51
N ASP A 166 -33.70 -10.85 6.49
CA ASP A 166 -33.38 -11.28 5.12
C ASP A 166 -31.88 -11.59 4.90
N LYS A 167 -31.08 -11.57 5.98
CA LYS A 167 -29.61 -11.78 6.00
C LYS A 167 -28.78 -10.65 5.36
N SER A 168 -29.38 -9.52 4.99
CA SER A 168 -28.61 -8.31 4.67
C SER A 168 -28.01 -7.69 5.94
N VAL A 169 -26.91 -6.94 5.82
CA VAL A 169 -26.26 -6.33 6.99
C VAL A 169 -27.05 -5.09 7.44
N ALA A 170 -27.50 -5.08 8.70
CA ALA A 170 -28.21 -3.96 9.30
C ALA A 170 -27.26 -2.93 9.91
N VAL A 171 -26.22 -3.40 10.60
CA VAL A 171 -25.23 -2.54 11.27
C VAL A 171 -23.83 -3.07 10.99
N MET A 172 -22.94 -2.18 10.57
CA MET A 172 -21.50 -2.43 10.46
C MET A 172 -20.76 -1.89 11.70
N SER A 173 -19.60 -2.47 12.00
CA SER A 173 -18.69 -1.92 13.01
C SER A 173 -18.20 -0.52 12.61
N LYS A 174 -17.90 0.32 13.60
CA LYS A 174 -17.30 1.63 13.34
C LYS A 174 -15.85 1.47 12.86
N PRO A 175 -15.38 2.31 11.91
CA PRO A 175 -13.97 2.39 11.58
C PRO A 175 -13.14 2.70 12.84
N ARG A 176 -11.99 2.05 12.98
CA ARG A 176 -11.07 2.27 14.09
C ARG A 176 -9.95 3.22 13.67
N GLU A 177 -9.49 4.07 14.58
CA GLU A 177 -8.31 4.91 14.33
C GLU A 177 -7.09 4.00 14.15
N THR A 178 -6.21 4.35 13.22
CA THR A 178 -4.92 3.66 13.06
C THR A 178 -3.77 4.66 13.16
N ARG A 179 -2.65 4.20 13.71
CA ARG A 179 -1.43 5.00 13.82
C ARG A 179 -0.21 4.12 13.65
N LYS A 180 0.87 4.70 13.12
CA LYS A 180 2.16 4.02 12.95
C LYS A 180 3.10 4.41 14.08
N PHE A 181 3.68 3.41 14.74
CA PHE A 181 4.69 3.58 15.78
C PHE A 181 5.91 2.71 15.43
N ASN A 182 7.11 3.30 15.44
CA ASN A 182 8.38 2.59 15.20
C ASN A 182 8.36 1.73 13.92
N GLY A 183 7.78 2.23 12.83
CA GLY A 183 7.72 1.48 11.57
C GLY A 183 6.53 0.50 11.46
N LYS A 184 5.82 0.21 12.55
CA LYS A 184 4.73 -0.77 12.62
C LYS A 184 3.37 -0.11 12.79
N ASN A 185 2.35 -0.67 12.14
CA ASN A 185 0.99 -0.15 12.19
C ASN A 185 0.20 -0.74 13.36
N TYR A 186 -0.64 0.09 13.97
CA TYR A 186 -1.48 -0.26 15.11
C TYR A 186 -2.90 0.27 14.89
N VAL A 187 -3.86 -0.40 15.50
CA VAL A 187 -5.26 0.03 15.61
C VAL A 187 -5.55 0.44 17.05
N MET A 188 -6.29 1.54 17.21
CA MET A 188 -6.73 2.02 18.52
C MET A 188 -7.99 1.27 18.94
N GLU A 189 -7.98 0.73 20.15
CA GLU A 189 -9.09 0.03 20.77
C GLU A 189 -9.47 0.70 22.09
N GLU A 190 -10.76 0.98 22.25
CA GLU A 190 -11.33 1.48 23.50
C GLU A 190 -11.39 0.36 24.54
N SER A 191 -11.08 0.68 25.79
CA SER A 191 -11.21 -0.26 26.90
C SER A 191 -12.67 -0.64 27.14
N LEU A 192 -12.88 -1.86 27.66
CA LEU A 192 -14.21 -2.31 28.06
C LEU A 192 -14.42 -1.95 29.53
N PHE A 193 -15.66 -1.62 29.90
CA PHE A 193 -16.03 -1.36 31.30
C PHE A 193 -17.29 -2.16 31.61
N GLY A 194 -17.21 -3.02 32.63
CA GLY A 194 -18.36 -3.83 33.08
C GLY A 194 -19.22 -3.09 34.10
N ASP A 195 -20.53 -3.30 34.04
CA ASP A 195 -21.41 -2.99 35.17
C ASP A 195 -21.30 -4.10 36.23
N VAL A 196 -21.23 -5.35 35.77
CA VAL A 196 -21.12 -6.55 36.60
C VAL A 196 -20.02 -7.47 36.08
N ALA A 197 -19.26 -8.10 36.98
CA ALA A 197 -18.33 -9.18 36.63
C ALA A 197 -18.67 -10.45 37.41
N PHE A 198 -18.73 -11.58 36.70
CA PHE A 198 -18.82 -12.93 37.27
C PHE A 198 -17.53 -13.69 36.99
N VAL A 199 -16.86 -14.13 38.05
CA VAL A 199 -15.58 -14.83 37.96
C VAL A 199 -15.54 -15.99 38.94
N ARG A 200 -14.86 -17.09 38.56
CA ARG A 200 -14.67 -18.25 39.43
C ARG A 200 -13.23 -18.35 39.93
N VAL A 201 -13.06 -18.58 41.22
CA VAL A 201 -11.77 -18.65 41.92
C VAL A 201 -11.64 -19.95 42.72
N ASN A 202 -10.42 -20.32 43.11
CA ASN A 202 -10.16 -21.51 43.91
C ASN A 202 -10.50 -21.27 45.37
N LYS A 203 -9.87 -20.27 45.98
CA LYS A 203 -10.14 -19.86 47.37
C LYS A 203 -10.49 -18.40 47.44
N ALA A 204 -11.43 -18.03 48.31
CA ALA A 204 -11.72 -16.64 48.67
C ALA A 204 -11.90 -16.48 50.19
N ASP A 205 -11.45 -15.36 50.75
CA ASP A 205 -11.69 -15.00 52.15
C ASP A 205 -12.86 -14.01 52.32
N ARG A 206 -13.28 -13.74 53.56
CA ARG A 206 -14.36 -12.76 53.84
C ARG A 206 -14.04 -11.31 53.46
N LEU A 207 -12.76 -10.95 53.26
CA LEU A 207 -12.35 -9.62 52.78
C LEU A 207 -12.44 -9.52 51.25
N GLY A 208 -12.57 -10.66 50.56
CA GLY A 208 -12.64 -10.79 49.12
C GLY A 208 -11.30 -11.07 48.46
N ASN A 209 -10.23 -11.38 49.21
CA ASN A 209 -8.97 -11.79 48.58
C ASN A 209 -9.15 -13.17 47.96
N CYS A 210 -8.66 -13.37 46.75
CA CYS A 210 -8.83 -14.62 46.03
C CYS A 210 -7.53 -15.17 45.46
N THR A 211 -7.50 -16.51 45.34
CA THR A 211 -6.47 -17.27 44.62
C THR A 211 -7.11 -18.01 43.44
N PHE A 212 -6.35 -18.19 42.37
CA PHE A 212 -6.71 -19.02 41.23
C PHE A 212 -5.89 -20.32 41.30
N ARG A 213 -6.49 -21.42 40.86
CA ARG A 213 -5.81 -22.71 40.74
C ARG A 213 -5.47 -22.98 39.28
N LYS A 214 -4.18 -23.18 38.98
CA LYS A 214 -3.72 -23.54 37.62
C LYS A 214 -4.30 -22.56 36.57
N ALA A 215 -4.67 -23.01 35.37
CA ALA A 215 -5.15 -22.13 34.31
C ALA A 215 -6.57 -21.55 34.53
N GLN A 216 -7.15 -21.69 35.73
CA GLN A 216 -8.40 -21.04 36.13
C GLN A 216 -8.30 -19.50 36.09
N ASN A 217 -7.10 -18.92 36.20
CA ASN A 217 -6.91 -17.47 36.12
C ASN A 217 -7.44 -16.93 34.78
N ASN A 218 -6.84 -17.33 33.64
CA ASN A 218 -7.30 -16.99 32.29
C ASN A 218 -7.88 -15.54 32.17
N PHE A 219 -9.14 -15.38 31.81
CA PHE A 219 -9.84 -14.10 31.75
C PHE A 219 -10.41 -13.62 33.10
N ASN A 220 -10.51 -14.49 34.11
CA ASN A 220 -11.14 -14.19 35.38
C ASN A 220 -10.48 -13.01 36.11
N GLU A 221 -9.15 -12.93 36.16
CA GLU A 221 -8.49 -11.81 36.85
C GLU A 221 -8.79 -10.46 36.18
N ALA A 222 -8.60 -10.38 34.86
CA ALA A 222 -8.80 -9.13 34.12
C ALA A 222 -10.26 -8.66 34.17
N MET A 223 -11.22 -9.59 34.08
CA MET A 223 -12.64 -9.26 34.17
C MET A 223 -13.09 -8.93 35.60
N GLY A 224 -12.59 -9.65 36.60
CA GLY A 224 -12.92 -9.43 38.01
C GLY A 224 -12.42 -8.08 38.55
N LYS A 225 -11.38 -7.51 37.95
CA LYS A 225 -10.89 -6.16 38.27
C LYS A 225 -11.66 -5.04 37.55
N ASN A 226 -12.50 -5.37 36.56
CA ASN A 226 -13.02 -4.42 35.58
C ASN A 226 -14.55 -4.23 35.62
N ALA A 227 -15.15 -4.20 36.80
CA ALA A 227 -16.58 -3.94 36.94
C ALA A 227 -16.93 -3.06 38.16
N LYS A 228 -18.11 -2.45 38.11
CA LYS A 228 -18.69 -1.72 39.25
C LYS A 228 -19.18 -2.66 40.36
N LEU A 229 -19.59 -3.87 39.99
CA LEU A 229 -20.02 -4.94 40.89
C LEU A 229 -19.32 -6.25 40.50
N THR A 230 -18.34 -6.69 41.27
CA THR A 230 -17.68 -7.98 41.06
C THR A 230 -18.19 -9.02 42.04
N ILE A 231 -18.75 -10.10 41.50
CA ILE A 231 -19.26 -11.24 42.27
C ILE A 231 -18.40 -12.46 41.95
N VAL A 232 -17.76 -12.97 42.99
CA VAL A 232 -16.83 -14.11 42.93
C VAL A 232 -17.54 -15.38 43.36
N GLU A 233 -17.44 -16.42 42.53
CA GLU A 233 -17.79 -17.80 42.86
C GLU A 233 -16.51 -18.54 43.30
N ALA A 234 -16.42 -18.92 44.57
CA ALA A 234 -15.25 -19.60 45.13
C ALA A 234 -15.49 -21.10 45.26
N ASP A 235 -14.54 -21.93 44.84
CA ASP A 235 -14.59 -23.38 45.10
C ASP A 235 -14.51 -23.67 46.62
N GLU A 236 -13.76 -22.86 47.36
CA GLU A 236 -13.59 -22.94 48.81
C GLU A 236 -13.57 -21.54 49.42
N ILE A 237 -14.29 -21.34 50.53
CA ILE A 237 -14.22 -20.13 51.34
C ILE A 237 -13.35 -20.40 52.56
N VAL A 238 -12.34 -19.57 52.76
CA VAL A 238 -11.32 -19.73 53.81
C VAL A 238 -11.31 -18.56 54.79
N GLU A 239 -10.68 -18.74 55.95
CA GLU A 239 -10.52 -17.67 56.93
C GLU A 239 -9.47 -16.64 56.50
N VAL A 240 -9.60 -15.42 57.01
CA VAL A 240 -8.64 -14.34 56.74
C VAL A 240 -7.27 -14.72 57.28
N GLY A 241 -6.26 -14.70 56.40
CA GLY A 241 -4.88 -15.08 56.71
C GLY A 241 -4.49 -16.48 56.24
N GLU A 242 -5.44 -17.31 55.80
CA GLU A 242 -5.13 -18.61 55.18
C GLU A 242 -4.63 -18.50 53.74
N ILE A 243 -4.90 -17.37 53.08
CA ILE A 243 -4.29 -17.02 51.80
C ILE A 243 -3.03 -16.20 52.11
N PRO A 244 -1.81 -16.72 51.83
CA PRO A 244 -0.59 -15.92 51.95
C PRO A 244 -0.68 -14.66 51.08
N PRO A 245 -0.26 -13.48 51.58
CA PRO A 245 -0.37 -12.22 50.84
C PRO A 245 0.25 -12.27 49.44
N GLU A 246 1.38 -12.95 49.27
CA GLU A 246 2.09 -13.17 48.00
C GLU A 246 1.31 -14.02 47.00
N ASN A 247 0.30 -14.77 47.47
CA ASN A 247 -0.55 -15.65 46.64
C ASN A 247 -1.91 -15.01 46.31
N VAL A 248 -2.17 -13.77 46.74
CA VAL A 248 -3.41 -13.05 46.40
C VAL A 248 -3.34 -12.59 44.95
N HIS A 249 -4.05 -13.28 44.06
CA HIS A 249 -4.11 -12.95 42.63
C HIS A 249 -5.15 -11.87 42.33
N LEU A 250 -6.31 -11.93 42.99
CA LEU A 250 -7.35 -10.90 42.93
C LEU A 250 -7.55 -10.32 44.33
N SER A 251 -7.07 -9.09 44.53
CA SER A 251 -7.16 -8.41 45.82
C SER A 251 -8.61 -8.06 46.16
N GLY A 252 -8.96 -8.16 47.44
CA GLY A 252 -10.33 -7.96 47.90
C GLY A 252 -10.91 -6.58 47.61
N ILE A 253 -10.11 -5.57 47.29
CA ILE A 253 -10.62 -4.24 46.88
C ILE A 253 -11.47 -4.29 45.60
N TYR A 254 -11.19 -5.22 44.69
CA TYR A 254 -11.91 -5.38 43.42
C TYR A 254 -13.16 -6.25 43.53
N VAL A 255 -13.36 -6.91 44.69
CA VAL A 255 -14.44 -7.88 44.89
C VAL A 255 -15.51 -7.26 45.78
N ASP A 256 -16.77 -7.33 45.37
CA ASP A 256 -17.88 -6.83 46.18
C ASP A 256 -18.55 -7.95 46.97
N LYS A 257 -18.69 -9.12 46.34
CA LYS A 257 -19.42 -10.28 46.87
C LYS A 257 -18.68 -11.58 46.60
N VAL A 258 -18.75 -12.50 47.54
CA VAL A 258 -18.21 -13.86 47.44
C VAL A 258 -19.32 -14.86 47.72
N ILE A 259 -19.48 -15.88 46.89
CA ILE A 259 -20.36 -17.03 47.16
C ILE A 259 -19.56 -18.33 47.08
N LEU A 260 -20.06 -19.37 47.76
CA LEU A 260 -19.54 -20.72 47.59
C LEU A 260 -20.15 -21.34 46.32
N SER A 261 -19.32 -21.97 45.49
CA SER A 261 -19.75 -22.71 44.32
C SER A 261 -20.62 -23.91 44.72
N THR A 262 -21.79 -24.03 44.10
CA THR A 262 -22.67 -25.21 44.22
C THR A 262 -22.55 -26.17 43.05
N GLU A 263 -21.94 -25.72 41.95
CA GLU A 263 -21.79 -26.51 40.73
C GLU A 263 -20.40 -27.16 40.63
N PRO A 264 -20.33 -28.46 40.28
CA PRO A 264 -19.05 -29.13 40.08
C PRO A 264 -18.36 -28.62 38.82
N LYS A 265 -17.02 -28.65 38.82
CA LYS A 265 -16.23 -28.38 37.61
C LYS A 265 -16.43 -29.48 36.58
N GLN A 266 -16.51 -29.10 35.31
CA GLN A 266 -16.70 -30.01 34.19
C GLN A 266 -15.52 -29.95 33.22
N ILE A 267 -15.25 -31.06 32.55
CA ILE A 267 -14.26 -31.15 31.47
C ILE A 267 -15.01 -31.17 30.14
N GLU A 268 -14.74 -30.19 29.27
CA GLU A 268 -15.42 -30.08 27.97
C GLU A 268 -15.02 -31.21 27.01
N LYS A 269 -13.71 -31.49 26.87
CA LYS A 269 -13.19 -32.60 26.04
C LYS A 269 -12.15 -33.43 26.79
N LEU A 270 -12.60 -34.52 27.40
CA LEU A 270 -11.71 -35.45 28.08
C LEU A 270 -10.82 -36.19 27.08
N THR A 271 -9.50 -35.97 27.16
CA THR A 271 -8.52 -36.50 26.20
C THR A 271 -7.31 -37.06 26.93
N PHE A 272 -7.04 -38.36 26.75
CA PHE A 272 -5.92 -39.04 27.39
C PHE A 272 -4.69 -39.17 26.48
N ALA A 273 -3.52 -39.36 27.08
CA ALA A 273 -2.26 -39.66 26.41
C ALA A 273 -2.39 -40.85 25.44
N LYS A 274 -1.77 -40.71 24.27
CA LYS A 274 -1.66 -41.75 23.24
C LYS A 274 -0.22 -41.82 22.74
N SER A 275 0.13 -42.90 22.06
CA SER A 275 1.43 -42.98 21.38
C SER A 275 1.55 -41.92 20.28
N ALA A 276 2.79 -41.51 19.95
CA ALA A 276 3.03 -40.53 18.89
C ALA A 276 2.36 -40.88 17.55
N GLN A 277 2.39 -42.16 17.17
CA GLN A 277 1.74 -42.66 15.97
C GLN A 277 0.21 -42.51 16.03
N GLU A 278 -0.41 -42.76 17.18
CA GLU A 278 -1.85 -42.59 17.36
C GLU A 278 -2.28 -41.13 17.37
N VAL A 279 -1.46 -40.22 17.93
CA VAL A 279 -1.71 -38.77 17.90
C VAL A 279 -1.73 -38.28 16.45
N VAL A 280 -0.71 -38.63 15.66
CA VAL A 280 -0.62 -38.25 14.24
C VAL A 280 -1.76 -38.86 13.42
N LYS A 281 -2.09 -40.13 13.66
CA LYS A 281 -3.22 -40.82 13.01
C LYS A 281 -4.55 -40.15 13.34
N SER A 282 -4.78 -39.79 14.60
CA SER A 282 -6.00 -39.11 15.05
C SER A 282 -6.15 -37.72 14.39
N ALA A 283 -5.07 -36.93 14.34
CA ALA A 283 -5.07 -35.61 13.72
C ALA A 283 -5.21 -35.65 12.18
N SER A 284 -4.72 -36.74 11.56
CA SER A 284 -4.83 -36.94 10.11
C SER A 284 -6.23 -37.33 9.65
N GLY A 285 -7.07 -37.90 10.53
CA GLY A 285 -8.45 -38.29 10.20
C GLY A 285 -8.54 -39.32 9.06
N SER A 286 -9.62 -39.29 8.28
CA SER A 286 -9.90 -40.21 7.16
C SER A 286 -9.11 -39.89 5.86
N ASP A 287 -7.96 -39.22 5.97
CA ASP A 287 -7.17 -38.77 4.83
C ASP A 287 -6.55 -39.94 4.03
N GLN A 288 -7.29 -40.43 3.03
CA GLN A 288 -6.92 -41.58 2.20
C GLN A 288 -5.59 -41.41 1.43
N ARG A 289 -5.00 -40.21 1.35
CA ARG A 289 -3.74 -39.95 0.62
C ARG A 289 -2.59 -39.46 1.51
N GLY A 290 -2.73 -39.51 2.84
CA GLY A 290 -1.66 -39.15 3.80
C GLY A 290 -1.10 -37.72 3.62
N LYS A 291 -1.92 -36.76 3.20
CA LYS A 291 -1.51 -35.36 3.00
C LYS A 291 -1.34 -34.64 4.35
N ARG A 292 -2.29 -34.82 5.27
CA ARG A 292 -2.28 -34.22 6.61
C ARG A 292 -1.11 -34.74 7.44
N GLU A 293 -0.84 -36.04 7.39
CA GLU A 293 0.34 -36.63 8.03
C GLU A 293 1.65 -36.00 7.54
N ARG A 294 1.79 -35.80 6.22
CA ARG A 294 2.96 -35.11 5.65
C ARG A 294 3.10 -33.68 6.13
N ILE A 295 1.99 -32.95 6.25
CA ILE A 295 1.98 -31.59 6.79
C ILE A 295 2.47 -31.58 8.25
N ILE A 296 1.96 -32.47 9.09
CA ILE A 296 2.37 -32.57 10.50
C ILE A 296 3.87 -32.89 10.60
N LYS A 297 4.35 -33.88 9.83
CA LYS A 297 5.78 -34.25 9.78
C LYS A 297 6.67 -33.07 9.34
N ARG A 298 6.25 -32.33 8.32
CA ARG A 298 7.02 -31.18 7.83
C ARG A 298 7.01 -30.02 8.84
N ALA A 299 5.87 -29.74 9.46
CA ALA A 299 5.74 -28.69 10.46
C ALA A 299 6.58 -29.01 11.71
N ALA A 300 6.63 -30.26 12.16
CA ALA A 300 7.46 -30.69 13.29
C ALA A 300 8.97 -30.40 13.09
N GLN A 301 9.47 -30.43 11.85
CA GLN A 301 10.87 -30.10 11.55
C GLN A 301 11.24 -28.61 11.77
N GLU A 302 10.24 -27.75 11.96
CA GLU A 302 10.47 -26.34 12.27
C GLU A 302 10.75 -26.11 13.76
N LEU A 303 10.41 -27.08 14.62
CA LEU A 303 10.68 -27.05 16.05
C LEU A 303 12.15 -27.36 16.31
N LYS A 304 12.83 -26.47 17.05
CA LYS A 304 14.23 -26.59 17.43
C LYS A 304 14.39 -26.45 18.93
N ASP A 305 15.55 -26.91 19.40
CA ASP A 305 15.91 -26.89 20.81
C ASP A 305 15.89 -25.45 21.38
N GLY A 306 15.31 -25.30 22.57
CA GLY A 306 15.20 -24.03 23.29
C GLY A 306 14.09 -23.08 22.81
N MET A 307 13.19 -23.51 21.92
CA MET A 307 12.14 -22.63 21.39
C MET A 307 10.90 -22.51 22.30
N TYR A 308 10.34 -21.31 22.35
CA TYR A 308 9.00 -21.02 22.85
C TYR A 308 7.97 -21.08 21.71
N VAL A 309 6.98 -21.96 21.84
CA VAL A 309 6.11 -22.34 20.73
C VAL A 309 4.64 -22.22 21.12
N ASN A 310 3.85 -21.52 20.31
CA ASN A 310 2.39 -21.54 20.39
C ASN A 310 1.78 -22.41 19.28
N LEU A 311 0.79 -23.24 19.64
CA LEU A 311 0.12 -24.16 18.73
C LEU A 311 -1.38 -23.89 18.71
N GLY A 312 -1.88 -23.53 17.53
CA GLY A 312 -3.29 -23.43 17.23
C GLY A 312 -3.98 -24.79 17.10
N ILE A 313 -5.31 -24.78 17.11
CA ILE A 313 -6.14 -25.99 17.06
C ILE A 313 -5.91 -26.83 15.78
N GLY A 314 -6.10 -28.14 15.89
CA GLY A 314 -6.09 -29.08 14.76
C GLY A 314 -4.72 -29.69 14.48
N LEU A 315 -4.24 -29.61 13.23
CA LEU A 315 -2.95 -30.19 12.82
C LEU A 315 -1.75 -29.71 13.65
N PRO A 316 -1.64 -28.43 14.08
CA PRO A 316 -0.49 -27.97 14.87
C PRO A 316 -0.32 -28.70 16.19
N LEU A 317 -1.41 -29.06 16.88
CA LEU A 317 -1.37 -29.78 18.17
C LEU A 317 -0.73 -31.18 18.08
N ALA A 318 -0.64 -31.76 16.88
CA ALA A 318 0.00 -33.05 16.67
C ALA A 318 1.51 -32.95 16.43
N THR A 319 2.04 -31.75 16.19
CA THR A 319 3.47 -31.56 15.85
C THR A 319 4.44 -31.90 17.00
N PRO A 320 4.13 -31.63 18.29
CA PRO A 320 5.05 -31.98 19.38
C PRO A 320 5.29 -33.48 19.53
N ALA A 321 4.31 -34.31 19.13
CA ALA A 321 4.43 -35.77 19.20
C ALA A 321 5.51 -36.33 18.26
N LEU A 322 6.03 -35.53 17.32
CA LEU A 322 7.04 -35.91 16.35
C LEU A 322 8.40 -35.20 16.57
N VAL A 323 8.53 -34.46 17.67
CA VAL A 323 9.80 -33.81 18.03
C VAL A 323 10.83 -34.89 18.38
N PRO A 324 12.05 -34.84 17.82
CA PRO A 324 13.10 -35.82 18.12
C PRO A 324 13.50 -35.84 19.60
N GLU A 325 13.99 -36.98 20.06
CA GLU A 325 14.56 -37.11 21.40
C GLU A 325 15.76 -36.15 21.56
N GLY A 326 15.80 -35.41 22.67
CA GLY A 326 16.83 -34.39 22.96
C GLY A 326 16.53 -32.98 22.45
N VAL A 327 15.37 -32.72 21.85
CA VAL A 327 14.91 -31.36 21.49
C VAL A 327 13.92 -30.87 22.53
N GLU A 328 14.28 -29.84 23.29
CA GLU A 328 13.42 -29.20 24.27
C GLU A 328 12.65 -28.03 23.65
N VAL A 329 11.32 -28.02 23.82
CA VAL A 329 10.46 -26.90 23.43
C VAL A 329 9.50 -26.57 24.56
N ILE A 330 9.31 -25.28 24.82
CA ILE A 330 8.36 -24.79 25.82
C ILE A 330 7.06 -24.41 25.11
N LEU A 331 6.01 -25.19 25.37
CA LEU A 331 4.70 -24.92 24.79
C LEU A 331 3.97 -23.82 25.58
N GLN A 332 3.62 -22.75 24.88
CA GLN A 332 2.80 -21.67 25.40
C GLN A 332 1.36 -21.84 24.93
N SER A 333 0.42 -21.72 25.86
CA SER A 333 -1.02 -21.78 25.63
C SER A 333 -1.70 -20.48 26.02
N GLU A 334 -2.55 -19.98 25.13
CA GLU A 334 -3.13 -18.65 25.21
C GLU A 334 -4.04 -18.43 26.44
N ASN A 335 -4.55 -19.52 27.04
CA ASN A 335 -5.33 -19.50 28.28
C ASN A 335 -4.49 -19.32 29.57
N GLY A 336 -3.19 -19.08 29.45
CA GLY A 336 -2.33 -18.70 30.59
C GLY A 336 -1.44 -19.81 31.10
N ILE A 337 -0.91 -20.66 30.20
CA ILE A 337 0.06 -21.71 30.54
C ILE A 337 1.34 -21.50 29.73
N LEU A 338 2.49 -21.47 30.38
CA LEU A 338 3.81 -21.59 29.75
C LEU A 338 4.46 -22.87 30.28
N GLY A 339 4.85 -23.79 29.38
CA GLY A 339 5.24 -25.15 29.76
C GLY A 339 4.04 -26.11 29.78
N MET A 340 3.13 -25.98 28.81
CA MET A 340 2.03 -26.92 28.63
C MET A 340 2.56 -28.33 28.33
N GLY A 341 2.16 -29.32 29.12
CA GLY A 341 2.58 -30.71 29.00
C GLY A 341 1.74 -31.52 28.01
N ARG A 342 2.02 -32.82 28.00
CA ARG A 342 1.28 -33.82 27.21
C ARG A 342 -0.16 -33.99 27.73
N TYR A 343 -1.00 -34.66 26.96
CA TYR A 343 -2.30 -35.15 27.43
C TYR A 343 -2.10 -36.02 28.70
N PRO A 344 -3.01 -35.97 29.69
CA PRO A 344 -2.90 -36.70 30.95
C PRO A 344 -3.05 -38.22 30.77
N GLU A 345 -2.48 -38.99 31.69
CA GLU A 345 -2.87 -40.39 31.90
C GLU A 345 -4.17 -40.45 32.72
N LYS A 346 -4.85 -41.61 32.72
CA LYS A 346 -6.10 -41.77 33.47
C LYS A 346 -5.87 -41.54 34.97
N GLY A 347 -6.65 -40.65 35.58
CA GLY A 347 -6.51 -40.19 36.96
C GLY A 347 -5.68 -38.91 37.12
N GLN A 348 -5.07 -38.40 36.04
CA GLN A 348 -4.34 -37.12 36.04
C GLN A 348 -5.13 -35.98 35.40
N GLU A 349 -6.32 -36.26 34.85
CA GLU A 349 -7.18 -35.24 34.28
C GLU A 349 -7.58 -34.17 35.30
N ASP A 350 -7.52 -32.90 34.89
CA ASP A 350 -7.89 -31.76 35.73
C ASP A 350 -8.74 -30.78 34.93
N PRO A 351 -9.92 -30.36 35.43
CA PRO A 351 -10.79 -29.42 34.73
C PRO A 351 -10.18 -28.01 34.56
N ASP A 352 -9.16 -27.65 35.33
CA ASP A 352 -8.44 -26.38 35.22
C ASP A 352 -7.20 -26.45 34.31
N LEU A 353 -6.94 -27.59 33.66
CA LEU A 353 -5.84 -27.77 32.71
C LEU A 353 -6.36 -28.23 31.35
N ILE A 354 -6.63 -27.26 30.49
CA ILE A 354 -7.04 -27.48 29.10
C ILE A 354 -6.17 -26.71 28.12
N ASN A 355 -6.08 -27.17 26.89
CA ASN A 355 -5.48 -26.46 25.77
C ASN A 355 -6.51 -25.55 25.05
N PRO A 356 -6.10 -24.77 24.03
CA PRO A 356 -7.03 -23.93 23.25
C PRO A 356 -8.12 -24.73 22.51
N GLY A 357 -7.88 -26.02 22.24
CA GLY A 357 -8.84 -26.97 21.70
C GLY A 357 -9.90 -27.47 22.70
N LYS A 358 -9.81 -27.03 23.97
CA LYS A 358 -10.58 -27.47 25.14
C LYS A 358 -10.32 -28.92 25.58
N GLU A 359 -9.17 -29.47 25.19
CA GLU A 359 -8.74 -30.83 25.54
C GLU A 359 -7.88 -30.80 26.81
N THR A 360 -8.00 -31.83 27.66
CA THR A 360 -7.25 -31.94 28.93
C THR A 360 -5.74 -32.03 28.70
N VAL A 361 -4.94 -31.32 29.50
CA VAL A 361 -3.46 -31.34 29.43
C VAL A 361 -2.83 -31.47 30.82
N THR A 362 -1.52 -31.71 30.86
CA THR A 362 -0.69 -31.65 32.07
C THR A 362 0.22 -30.41 32.06
N LEU A 363 0.99 -30.20 33.12
CA LEU A 363 2.04 -29.17 33.18
C LEU A 363 3.40 -29.87 33.12
N GLN A 364 4.37 -29.26 32.43
CA GLN A 364 5.76 -29.67 32.50
C GLN A 364 6.42 -29.11 33.77
N ASP A 365 7.54 -29.71 34.16
CA ASP A 365 8.38 -29.16 35.21
C ASP A 365 8.87 -27.76 34.81
N GLY A 366 8.83 -26.81 35.75
CA GLY A 366 9.16 -25.41 35.49
C GLY A 366 8.05 -24.58 34.81
N ALA A 367 6.85 -25.16 34.61
CA ALA A 367 5.73 -24.42 34.04
C ALA A 367 5.31 -23.20 34.88
N SER A 368 4.84 -22.14 34.22
CA SER A 368 4.26 -20.96 34.84
C SER A 368 2.82 -20.70 34.37
N ILE A 369 2.04 -20.06 35.24
CA ILE A 369 0.60 -19.87 35.09
C ILE A 369 0.25 -18.41 35.36
N PHE A 370 -0.59 -17.82 34.51
CA PHE A 370 -0.94 -16.40 34.55
C PHE A 370 -2.29 -16.13 33.87
N GLY A 371 -2.73 -14.87 33.86
CA GLY A 371 -3.95 -14.46 33.15
C GLY A 371 -3.75 -14.33 31.64
N SER A 372 -4.85 -14.39 30.87
CA SER A 372 -4.84 -14.29 29.41
C SER A 372 -4.24 -12.97 28.92
N HIS A 373 -4.39 -11.88 29.68
CA HIS A 373 -3.83 -10.57 29.33
C HIS A 373 -2.29 -10.62 29.25
N GLU A 374 -1.63 -11.24 30.22
CA GLU A 374 -0.17 -11.47 30.21
C GLU A 374 0.23 -12.45 29.10
N SER A 375 -0.55 -13.53 28.92
CA SER A 375 -0.38 -14.53 27.87
C SER A 375 -0.34 -13.95 26.45
N PHE A 376 -1.29 -13.06 26.13
CA PHE A 376 -1.29 -12.39 24.83
C PHE A 376 -0.29 -11.22 24.78
N GLY A 377 0.04 -10.61 25.92
CA GLY A 377 1.10 -9.62 26.04
C GLY A 377 2.46 -10.15 25.56
N MET A 378 2.85 -11.36 25.99
CA MET A 378 4.11 -11.98 25.54
C MET A 378 4.10 -12.33 24.04
N ILE A 379 2.97 -12.76 23.49
CA ILE A 379 2.79 -13.00 22.05
C ILE A 379 3.01 -11.69 21.28
N ARG A 380 2.27 -10.63 21.61
CA ARG A 380 2.38 -9.34 20.91
C ARG A 380 3.76 -8.69 21.07
N ALA A 381 4.43 -8.92 22.21
CA ALA A 381 5.79 -8.48 22.45
C ALA A 381 6.85 -9.24 21.61
N GLY A 382 6.46 -10.30 20.91
CA GLY A 382 7.36 -11.12 20.09
C GLY A 382 8.31 -11.97 20.94
N LYS A 383 7.80 -12.51 22.05
CA LYS A 383 8.53 -13.44 22.94
C LYS A 383 8.33 -14.91 22.57
N ILE A 384 7.48 -15.18 21.57
CA ILE A 384 7.24 -16.51 21.04
C ILE A 384 8.06 -16.66 19.75
N ASP A 385 8.87 -17.70 19.66
CA ASP A 385 9.72 -17.94 18.48
C ASP A 385 8.88 -18.43 17.30
N ILE A 386 7.95 -19.34 17.56
CA ILE A 386 7.11 -19.97 16.54
C ILE A 386 5.64 -19.99 16.96
N THR A 387 4.78 -19.60 16.02
CA THR A 387 3.35 -19.92 16.06
C THR A 387 3.00 -20.84 14.90
N MET A 388 2.33 -21.95 15.20
CA MET A 388 1.75 -22.84 14.18
C MET A 388 0.23 -22.82 14.28
N LEU A 389 -0.49 -22.54 13.19
CA LEU A 389 -1.95 -22.46 13.20
C LEU A 389 -2.61 -23.04 11.94
N GLY A 390 -3.89 -23.38 12.05
CA GLY A 390 -4.74 -23.63 10.90
C GLY A 390 -5.23 -22.34 10.25
N ALA A 391 -5.79 -22.46 9.04
CA ALA A 391 -6.39 -21.36 8.31
C ALA A 391 -7.62 -21.85 7.53
N LEU A 392 -8.54 -20.93 7.22
CA LEU A 392 -9.58 -21.20 6.22
C LEU A 392 -8.96 -21.13 4.82
N GLN A 393 -8.20 -20.07 4.54
CA GLN A 393 -7.47 -19.85 3.28
C GLN A 393 -6.20 -19.03 3.54
N VAL A 394 -5.19 -19.21 2.69
CA VAL A 394 -3.97 -18.40 2.66
C VAL A 394 -3.73 -17.93 1.23
N SER A 395 -3.46 -16.65 1.02
CA SER A 395 -3.11 -16.09 -0.29
C SER A 395 -1.66 -16.40 -0.66
N ALA A 396 -1.29 -16.23 -1.94
CA ALA A 396 0.10 -16.35 -2.37
C ALA A 396 1.03 -15.33 -1.69
N ASN A 397 0.49 -14.20 -1.24
CA ASN A 397 1.24 -13.15 -0.54
C ASN A 397 1.35 -13.41 0.97
N GLY A 398 0.78 -14.49 1.48
CA GLY A 398 0.77 -14.81 2.91
C GLY A 398 -0.39 -14.22 3.70
N ASP A 399 -1.41 -13.66 3.04
CA ASP A 399 -2.62 -13.15 3.71
C ASP A 399 -3.43 -14.32 4.27
N LEU A 400 -3.85 -14.21 5.52
CA LEU A 400 -4.51 -15.28 6.25
C LEU A 400 -6.00 -14.98 6.48
N ALA A 401 -6.89 -15.79 5.90
CA ALA A 401 -8.30 -15.82 6.27
C ALA A 401 -8.52 -16.87 7.37
N ASN A 402 -8.81 -16.43 8.61
CA ASN A 402 -8.98 -17.34 9.75
C ASN A 402 -10.42 -17.44 10.30
N PHE A 403 -11.22 -16.37 10.24
CA PHE A 403 -12.39 -16.25 11.12
C PHE A 403 -13.75 -16.19 10.41
N MET A 404 -13.79 -15.73 9.16
CA MET A 404 -15.03 -15.56 8.39
C MET A 404 -14.79 -15.82 6.89
N LEU A 405 -15.78 -16.46 6.26
CA LEU A 405 -15.99 -16.49 4.80
C LEU A 405 -17.48 -16.16 4.55
N PRO A 406 -17.88 -15.73 3.34
CA PRO A 406 -19.30 -15.50 3.05
C PRO A 406 -20.18 -16.69 3.47
N GLY A 407 -21.13 -16.44 4.37
CA GLY A 407 -22.06 -17.45 4.90
C GLY A 407 -21.52 -18.38 5.98
N LYS A 408 -20.30 -18.16 6.51
CA LYS A 408 -19.71 -18.99 7.58
C LYS A 408 -18.86 -18.16 8.55
N VAL A 409 -19.21 -18.19 9.83
CA VAL A 409 -18.52 -17.43 10.88
C VAL A 409 -18.03 -18.39 11.96
N LYS A 410 -16.71 -18.51 12.13
CA LYS A 410 -16.11 -19.34 13.19
C LYS A 410 -15.70 -18.54 14.43
N GLY A 411 -15.43 -17.25 14.25
CA GLY A 411 -14.87 -16.36 15.29
C GLY A 411 -13.36 -16.14 15.12
N ILE A 412 -12.88 -15.01 15.64
CA ILE A 412 -11.50 -14.53 15.47
C ILE A 412 -10.50 -15.42 16.20
N GLY A 413 -10.82 -15.79 17.44
CA GLY A 413 -9.91 -16.51 18.34
C GLY A 413 -8.63 -15.73 18.62
N GLY A 414 -7.57 -16.43 18.99
CA GLY A 414 -6.26 -15.85 19.28
C GLY A 414 -5.39 -15.64 18.04
N ALA A 415 -5.82 -16.14 16.88
CA ALA A 415 -5.00 -16.14 15.66
C ALA A 415 -4.51 -14.75 15.24
N MET A 416 -5.33 -13.71 15.40
CA MET A 416 -4.94 -12.33 15.06
C MET A 416 -3.84 -11.79 15.98
N ASP A 417 -3.85 -12.16 17.27
CA ASP A 417 -2.77 -11.81 18.20
C ASP A 417 -1.51 -12.60 17.87
N LEU A 418 -1.65 -13.89 17.56
CA LEU A 418 -0.55 -14.81 17.25
C LEU A 418 0.27 -14.42 16.02
N VAL A 419 -0.33 -13.71 15.06
CA VAL A 419 0.37 -13.20 13.87
C VAL A 419 0.73 -11.72 13.97
N ALA A 420 0.49 -11.08 15.13
CA ALA A 420 0.63 -9.63 15.28
C ALA A 420 2.08 -9.16 15.33
N ASN A 421 3.08 -10.05 15.41
CA ASN A 421 4.50 -9.70 15.46
C ASN A 421 5.39 -10.54 14.53
N PRO A 422 5.20 -10.44 13.20
CA PRO A 422 5.91 -11.28 12.23
C PRO A 422 7.42 -10.98 12.12
N GLU A 423 7.89 -9.87 12.70
CA GLU A 423 9.32 -9.51 12.73
C GLU A 423 10.14 -10.38 13.70
N LYS A 424 9.49 -10.90 14.75
CA LYS A 424 10.14 -11.68 15.81
C LYS A 424 9.58 -13.10 15.96
N THR A 425 8.37 -13.34 15.48
CA THR A 425 7.70 -14.63 15.57
C THR A 425 7.51 -15.22 14.19
N LYS A 426 8.02 -16.45 13.97
CA LYS A 426 7.80 -17.19 12.73
C LYS A 426 6.41 -17.79 12.73
N VAL A 427 5.60 -17.42 11.74
CA VAL A 427 4.22 -17.94 11.58
C VAL A 427 4.21 -19.08 10.56
N ILE A 428 3.67 -20.23 10.94
CA ILE A 428 3.53 -21.41 10.08
C ILE A 428 2.05 -21.78 9.99
N VAL A 429 1.52 -21.83 8.78
CA VAL A 429 0.14 -22.26 8.53
C VAL A 429 0.11 -23.71 8.07
N THR A 430 -0.63 -24.55 8.79
CA THR A 430 -0.81 -25.97 8.45
C THR A 430 -2.19 -26.22 7.85
N MET A 431 -2.29 -26.37 6.52
CA MET A 431 -3.54 -26.72 5.85
C MET A 431 -3.34 -27.54 4.56
N PRO A 432 -4.27 -28.44 4.20
CA PRO A 432 -4.25 -29.10 2.89
C PRO A 432 -4.76 -28.17 1.78
N ILE A 433 -4.01 -28.06 0.69
CA ILE A 433 -4.41 -27.27 -0.50
C ILE A 433 -5.37 -28.10 -1.37
N LYS A 434 -6.55 -27.55 -1.70
CA LYS A 434 -7.44 -28.10 -2.75
C LYS A 434 -7.06 -27.48 -4.09
N ARG A 435 -6.55 -28.28 -5.03
CA ARG A 435 -6.04 -27.85 -6.36
C ARG A 435 -7.05 -27.01 -7.19
N ASN A 436 -8.35 -27.12 -6.95
CA ASN A 436 -9.39 -26.35 -7.66
C ASN A 436 -9.85 -25.07 -6.94
N ASN A 437 -9.25 -24.70 -5.80
CA ASN A 437 -9.48 -23.42 -5.12
C ASN A 437 -8.24 -22.51 -5.22
N HIS A 438 -7.50 -22.59 -6.33
CA HIS A 438 -6.62 -21.48 -6.70
C HIS A 438 -7.55 -20.32 -7.00
N SER A 439 -7.54 -19.37 -6.08
CA SER A 439 -8.41 -18.22 -5.93
C SER A 439 -9.33 -18.38 -4.70
N VAL A 440 -9.03 -17.62 -3.64
CA VAL A 440 -10.00 -16.57 -3.31
C VAL A 440 -10.33 -15.99 -4.67
N ASN A 441 -11.55 -16.23 -5.18
CA ASN A 441 -12.05 -15.46 -6.31
C ASN A 441 -11.64 -14.04 -5.96
N ALA A 442 -10.60 -13.46 -6.58
CA ALA A 442 -10.04 -12.19 -6.12
C ALA A 442 -11.09 -11.07 -6.25
N ALA A 443 -12.25 -11.42 -6.80
CA ALA A 443 -13.52 -10.74 -6.72
C ALA A 443 -14.13 -10.61 -5.30
N ALA A 444 -13.76 -11.42 -4.29
CA ALA A 444 -14.41 -11.47 -2.98
C ALA A 444 -13.60 -10.85 -1.82
N MET A 445 -12.30 -10.64 -1.97
CA MET A 445 -11.54 -9.75 -1.09
C MET A 445 -11.02 -8.58 -1.90
N PRO A 446 -11.25 -7.33 -1.46
CA PRO A 446 -10.78 -6.17 -2.19
C PRO A 446 -9.25 -6.24 -2.33
N TYR A 447 -8.73 -6.17 -3.56
CA TYR A 447 -7.32 -5.85 -3.78
C TYR A 447 -7.06 -4.50 -3.12
N THR A 448 -6.09 -4.42 -2.21
CA THR A 448 -5.76 -3.19 -1.49
C THR A 448 -4.29 -2.84 -1.61
N VAL A 449 -3.99 -1.54 -1.63
CA VAL A 449 -2.63 -1.00 -1.60
C VAL A 449 -2.56 -0.01 -0.44
N GLY A 450 -1.71 -0.32 0.56
CA GLY A 450 -1.60 0.50 1.77
C GLY A 450 -2.93 0.71 2.51
N GLY A 451 -3.80 -0.30 2.50
CA GLY A 451 -5.15 -0.24 3.11
C GLY A 451 -6.22 0.44 2.24
N VAL A 452 -5.86 1.00 1.09
CA VAL A 452 -6.82 1.60 0.15
C VAL A 452 -7.35 0.51 -0.78
N LYS A 453 -8.67 0.32 -0.84
CA LYS A 453 -9.32 -0.58 -1.81
C LYS A 453 -9.07 -0.09 -3.23
N VAL A 454 -8.42 -0.93 -4.03
CA VAL A 454 -8.18 -0.70 -5.45
C VAL A 454 -9.39 -1.14 -6.24
N LEU A 455 -9.91 -0.22 -7.05
CA LEU A 455 -11.01 -0.47 -7.98
C LEU A 455 -10.47 -1.16 -9.23
N GLN A 456 -11.23 -2.12 -9.72
CA GLN A 456 -10.89 -2.91 -10.88
C GLN A 456 -12.06 -2.94 -11.85
N ARG A 457 -11.75 -3.05 -13.13
CA ARG A 457 -12.68 -3.20 -14.24
C ARG A 457 -12.32 -4.44 -15.05
N ASP A 458 -13.22 -4.90 -15.91
CA ASP A 458 -12.87 -5.95 -16.86
C ASP A 458 -11.90 -5.43 -17.93
N SER A 459 -10.94 -6.27 -18.31
CA SER A 459 -10.03 -5.95 -19.42
C SER A 459 -10.72 -6.20 -20.76
N PRO A 460 -10.51 -5.35 -21.77
CA PRO A 460 -10.83 -5.65 -23.15
C PRO A 460 -10.27 -7.02 -23.57
N SER A 461 -11.10 -7.84 -24.21
CA SER A 461 -10.69 -9.19 -24.61
C SER A 461 -9.61 -9.15 -25.71
N PRO A 462 -8.53 -9.96 -25.59
CA PRO A 462 -7.54 -10.13 -26.65
C PRO A 462 -8.11 -10.71 -27.96
N ALA A 463 -9.33 -11.26 -27.93
CA ALA A 463 -10.01 -11.78 -29.12
C ALA A 463 -10.59 -10.66 -30.01
N LEU A 464 -10.58 -9.41 -29.56
CA LEU A 464 -11.07 -8.29 -30.36
C LEU A 464 -10.17 -8.06 -31.59
N PRO A 465 -10.72 -7.79 -32.79
CA PRO A 465 -9.91 -7.68 -34.02
C PRO A 465 -8.76 -6.66 -33.93
N HIS A 466 -9.01 -5.53 -33.26
CA HIS A 466 -8.02 -4.47 -33.10
C HIS A 466 -6.96 -4.76 -32.02
N ALA A 467 -7.07 -5.87 -31.27
CA ALA A 467 -5.99 -6.37 -30.44
C ALA A 467 -4.87 -7.01 -31.28
N GLN A 468 -5.14 -7.35 -32.55
CA GLN A 468 -4.18 -7.95 -33.49
C GLN A 468 -3.44 -9.16 -32.91
N TYR A 469 -4.11 -9.93 -32.04
CA TYR A 469 -3.49 -11.00 -31.28
C TYR A 469 -3.83 -12.36 -31.89
N PRO A 470 -2.84 -13.13 -32.38
CA PRO A 470 -3.10 -14.42 -33.04
C PRO A 470 -3.40 -15.57 -32.04
N GLY A 471 -3.47 -15.27 -30.74
CA GLY A 471 -3.58 -16.26 -29.68
C GLY A 471 -2.22 -16.83 -29.26
N LEU A 472 -2.23 -17.61 -28.18
CA LEU A 472 -1.05 -18.29 -27.65
C LEU A 472 -0.44 -19.26 -28.68
N LYS A 473 0.82 -19.05 -29.06
CA LYS A 473 1.53 -19.87 -30.05
C LYS A 473 3.00 -20.11 -29.64
N PRO A 474 3.26 -21.02 -28.68
CA PRO A 474 4.61 -21.35 -28.26
C PRO A 474 5.36 -22.06 -29.39
N GLU A 475 6.39 -21.41 -29.94
CA GLU A 475 7.18 -21.95 -31.05
C GLU A 475 8.60 -21.38 -31.05
N THR A 476 9.51 -22.04 -31.76
CA THR A 476 10.85 -21.53 -32.05
C THR A 476 11.06 -21.53 -33.55
N VAL A 477 11.36 -20.35 -34.11
CA VAL A 477 11.50 -20.13 -35.55
C VAL A 477 12.82 -19.42 -35.83
N VAL A 478 13.50 -19.80 -36.91
CA VAL A 478 14.67 -19.06 -37.42
C VAL A 478 14.19 -18.09 -38.49
N LEU A 479 14.42 -16.80 -38.27
CA LEU A 479 14.27 -15.72 -39.23
C LEU A 479 15.62 -15.53 -39.94
N PRO A 480 15.76 -15.94 -41.21
CA PRO A 480 17.05 -15.84 -41.90
C PRO A 480 17.43 -14.38 -42.16
N ARG A 481 18.73 -14.12 -42.32
CA ARG A 481 19.23 -12.84 -42.81
C ARG A 481 18.51 -12.48 -44.12
N GLY A 482 18.00 -11.24 -44.18
CA GLY A 482 17.18 -10.75 -45.29
C GLY A 482 15.68 -10.93 -45.10
N HIS A 483 15.23 -11.69 -44.07
CA HIS A 483 13.82 -11.82 -43.73
C HIS A 483 13.17 -10.45 -43.48
N ARG A 484 11.94 -10.28 -43.98
CA ARG A 484 11.09 -9.13 -43.73
C ARG A 484 9.68 -9.62 -43.38
N LYS A 485 9.00 -8.95 -42.45
CA LYS A 485 7.58 -9.25 -42.14
C LYS A 485 6.69 -8.96 -43.36
N ASP A 486 7.00 -7.88 -44.08
CA ASP A 486 6.48 -7.56 -45.41
C ASP A 486 7.54 -6.78 -46.22
N PRO A 487 7.41 -6.66 -47.57
CA PRO A 487 8.45 -6.07 -48.42
C PRO A 487 8.87 -4.63 -48.07
N SER A 488 8.00 -3.84 -47.43
CA SER A 488 8.25 -2.44 -47.09
C SER A 488 9.02 -2.25 -45.77
N ARG A 489 9.08 -3.28 -44.93
CA ARG A 489 9.66 -3.25 -43.58
C ARG A 489 11.15 -3.52 -43.56
N LYS A 490 11.81 -3.11 -42.49
CA LYS A 490 13.23 -3.38 -42.24
C LYS A 490 13.55 -4.88 -42.28
N ALA A 491 14.63 -5.23 -42.98
CA ALA A 491 15.11 -6.61 -43.04
C ALA A 491 15.99 -6.96 -41.84
N PHE A 492 15.90 -8.20 -41.36
CA PHE A 492 16.86 -8.75 -40.40
C PHE A 492 18.25 -8.82 -41.04
N ARG A 493 19.26 -8.24 -40.38
CA ARG A 493 20.64 -8.23 -40.89
C ARG A 493 21.49 -9.43 -40.45
N ALA A 494 20.97 -10.24 -39.54
CA ALA A 494 21.57 -11.48 -39.07
C ALA A 494 20.50 -12.58 -38.96
N ASP A 495 20.90 -13.84 -39.13
CA ASP A 495 20.05 -14.98 -38.79
C ASP A 495 19.63 -14.84 -37.33
N THR A 496 18.33 -14.90 -37.06
CA THR A 496 17.75 -14.60 -35.75
C THR A 496 16.79 -15.70 -35.33
N ILE A 497 16.95 -16.23 -34.12
CA ILE A 497 16.00 -17.15 -33.51
C ILE A 497 14.93 -16.32 -32.80
N LEU A 498 13.67 -16.63 -33.09
CA LEU A 498 12.49 -16.14 -32.40
C LEU A 498 11.87 -17.28 -31.59
N GLU A 499 11.93 -17.17 -30.27
CA GLU A 499 11.23 -18.03 -29.31
C GLU A 499 9.96 -17.32 -28.86
N ARG A 500 8.79 -17.81 -29.28
CA ARG A 500 7.49 -17.20 -28.98
C ARG A 500 6.83 -17.81 -27.75
N ASP A 501 6.09 -16.98 -27.03
CA ASP A 501 5.23 -17.35 -25.90
C ASP A 501 5.92 -18.20 -24.82
N ILE A 502 7.22 -17.95 -24.61
CA ILE A 502 7.96 -18.60 -23.53
C ILE A 502 7.33 -18.23 -22.19
N GLN A 503 7.38 -19.17 -21.26
CA GLN A 503 6.80 -18.99 -19.93
C GLN A 503 7.83 -18.45 -18.97
N VAL A 504 7.46 -17.41 -18.24
CA VAL A 504 8.23 -16.89 -17.12
C VAL A 504 7.38 -16.95 -15.86
N VAL A 505 7.82 -17.75 -14.88
CA VAL A 505 7.06 -17.97 -13.64
C VAL A 505 7.51 -16.98 -12.59
N THR A 506 6.59 -16.16 -12.09
CA THR A 506 6.83 -15.21 -11.00
C THR A 506 6.92 -15.91 -9.63
N ARG A 507 7.44 -15.23 -8.61
CA ARG A 507 7.52 -15.75 -7.23
C ARG A 507 6.15 -16.15 -6.64
N ASN A 508 5.08 -15.54 -7.16
CA ASN A 508 3.70 -15.79 -6.76
C ASN A 508 3.02 -16.90 -7.58
N GLY A 509 3.77 -17.55 -8.49
CA GLY A 509 3.29 -18.67 -9.30
C GLY A 509 2.54 -18.28 -10.58
N HIS A 510 2.33 -16.98 -10.85
CA HIS A 510 1.73 -16.54 -12.13
C HIS A 510 2.69 -16.77 -13.29
N ILE A 511 2.15 -17.23 -14.40
CA ILE A 511 2.86 -17.41 -15.67
C ILE A 511 2.71 -16.14 -16.52
N LEU A 512 3.83 -15.50 -16.84
CA LEU A 512 3.93 -14.42 -17.81
C LEU A 512 4.44 -14.95 -19.15
N ARG A 513 4.04 -14.29 -20.24
CA ARG A 513 4.41 -14.64 -21.61
C ARG A 513 5.43 -13.68 -22.18
N ALA A 514 6.43 -14.23 -22.85
CA ALA A 514 7.47 -13.46 -23.51
C ALA A 514 7.77 -13.96 -24.92
N ASP A 515 8.14 -13.05 -25.82
CA ASP A 515 8.79 -13.37 -27.08
C ASP A 515 10.25 -12.94 -27.03
N VAL A 516 11.16 -13.83 -27.42
CA VAL A 516 12.59 -13.57 -27.39
C VAL A 516 13.20 -13.69 -28.78
N TYR A 517 13.86 -12.63 -29.21
CA TYR A 517 14.64 -12.55 -30.44
C TYR A 517 16.12 -12.60 -30.07
N ARG A 518 16.90 -13.52 -30.63
CA ARG A 518 18.34 -13.61 -30.38
C ARG A 518 19.12 -14.01 -31.64
N PRO A 519 20.40 -13.63 -31.78
CA PRO A 519 21.21 -14.06 -32.91
C PRO A 519 21.29 -15.59 -32.99
N ALA A 520 21.15 -16.16 -34.19
CA ALA A 520 21.34 -17.57 -34.41
C ALA A 520 22.81 -17.96 -34.12
N GLY A 521 23.02 -19.12 -33.51
CA GLY A 521 24.34 -19.57 -33.04
C GLY A 521 24.63 -19.30 -31.56
N THR A 522 23.80 -18.50 -30.89
CA THR A 522 23.90 -18.27 -29.44
C THR A 522 23.48 -19.51 -28.64
N GLY A 523 24.22 -19.83 -27.58
CA GLY A 523 24.14 -21.10 -26.83
C GLY A 523 25.27 -21.25 -25.81
N SER A 524 25.75 -22.47 -25.54
CA SER A 524 26.83 -22.70 -24.57
C SER A 524 28.21 -22.17 -25.00
N LYS A 525 28.40 -21.86 -26.28
CA LYS A 525 29.68 -21.37 -26.83
C LYS A 525 29.75 -19.85 -26.99
N GLU A 526 28.59 -19.19 -27.12
CA GLU A 526 28.48 -17.75 -27.31
C GLU A 526 27.21 -17.26 -26.61
N GLN A 527 27.38 -16.45 -25.58
CA GLN A 527 26.31 -15.87 -24.79
C GLN A 527 26.13 -14.39 -25.14
N VAL A 528 24.90 -13.91 -25.11
CA VAL A 528 24.57 -12.51 -25.41
C VAL A 528 23.77 -11.86 -24.29
N PRO A 529 23.89 -10.54 -24.07
CA PRO A 529 23.03 -9.80 -23.16
C PRO A 529 21.60 -9.61 -23.72
N ILE A 530 20.65 -9.36 -22.82
CA ILE A 530 19.23 -9.13 -23.16
C ILE A 530 18.90 -7.64 -23.00
N LEU A 531 18.21 -7.09 -24.01
CA LEU A 531 17.48 -5.83 -23.93
C LEU A 531 16.00 -6.17 -23.71
N LEU A 532 15.47 -5.79 -22.56
CA LEU A 532 14.13 -6.15 -22.10
C LEU A 532 13.14 -5.02 -22.41
N ALA A 533 12.09 -5.35 -23.17
CA ALA A 533 10.94 -4.51 -23.43
C ALA A 533 9.76 -5.02 -22.57
N TRP A 534 9.17 -4.13 -21.76
CA TRP A 534 8.10 -4.47 -20.83
C TRP A 534 6.90 -3.54 -21.04
N SER A 535 5.82 -4.04 -21.63
CA SER A 535 4.63 -3.22 -21.86
C SER A 535 3.34 -4.04 -21.98
N PRO A 536 2.19 -3.48 -21.60
CA PRO A 536 0.89 -4.10 -21.82
C PRO A 536 0.37 -3.93 -23.26
N TYR A 537 1.19 -3.41 -24.18
CA TYR A 537 0.79 -3.10 -25.55
C TYR A 537 0.80 -4.32 -26.45
N GLY A 538 1.41 -5.42 -26.00
CA GLY A 538 1.53 -6.66 -26.77
C GLY A 538 2.93 -6.84 -27.34
N LYS A 539 3.19 -8.06 -27.78
CA LYS A 539 4.52 -8.51 -28.22
C LYS A 539 4.52 -8.88 -29.70
N SER A 540 5.68 -8.75 -30.36
CA SER A 540 5.84 -9.12 -31.78
C SER A 540 4.93 -8.36 -32.76
N GLY A 541 4.68 -7.08 -32.48
CA GLY A 541 3.83 -6.20 -33.28
C GLY A 541 2.34 -6.52 -33.19
N THR A 542 1.88 -7.10 -32.07
CA THR A 542 0.45 -7.20 -31.72
C THR A 542 0.00 -6.00 -30.90
N GLY A 543 -1.31 -5.85 -30.70
CA GLY A 543 -1.90 -4.77 -29.89
C GLY A 543 -2.68 -3.74 -30.71
N ALA A 544 -3.29 -2.79 -29.99
CA ALA A 544 -3.99 -1.67 -30.60
C ALA A 544 -3.04 -0.53 -31.02
N PHE A 545 -1.89 -0.39 -30.35
CA PHE A 545 -0.93 0.67 -30.62
C PHE A 545 0.17 0.18 -31.57
N THR A 546 0.39 0.95 -32.64
CA THR A 546 1.50 0.82 -33.58
C THR A 546 1.88 2.23 -34.07
N LEU A 547 3.08 2.42 -34.62
CA LEU A 547 3.41 3.71 -35.25
C LEU A 547 2.51 4.04 -36.44
N ASP A 548 1.91 3.02 -37.05
CA ASP A 548 1.05 3.13 -38.23
C ASP A 548 -0.25 3.90 -37.97
N ILE A 549 -0.72 3.92 -36.71
CA ILE A 549 -1.91 4.70 -36.32
C ILE A 549 -1.58 6.15 -35.95
N VAL A 550 -0.30 6.49 -35.80
CA VAL A 550 0.13 7.85 -35.47
C VAL A 550 0.23 8.67 -36.77
N PRO A 551 -0.33 9.89 -36.82
CA PRO A 551 -0.27 10.73 -38.01
C PRO A 551 1.15 10.83 -38.58
N LYS A 552 1.28 10.51 -39.88
CA LYS A 552 2.54 10.55 -40.63
C LYS A 552 3.67 9.69 -40.03
N ARG A 553 3.34 8.74 -39.14
CA ARG A 553 4.29 7.91 -38.37
C ARG A 553 5.40 8.74 -37.71
N VAL A 554 5.11 10.01 -37.38
CA VAL A 554 6.07 11.00 -36.82
C VAL A 554 7.41 11.13 -37.57
N GLY A 555 7.46 10.78 -38.86
CA GLY A 555 8.71 10.78 -39.64
C GLY A 555 9.45 9.43 -39.67
N VAL A 556 8.99 8.42 -38.93
CA VAL A 556 9.56 7.07 -38.97
C VAL A 556 9.00 6.32 -40.16
N THR A 557 9.83 6.05 -41.17
CA THR A 557 9.42 5.30 -42.37
C THR A 557 9.17 3.82 -42.06
N LEU A 558 8.43 3.12 -42.92
CA LEU A 558 8.24 1.67 -42.81
C LEU A 558 9.57 0.90 -42.88
N ALA A 559 10.54 1.40 -43.65
CA ALA A 559 11.85 0.78 -43.81
C ALA A 559 12.74 0.89 -42.56
N GLN A 560 12.39 1.74 -41.59
CA GLN A 560 13.13 1.89 -40.33
C GLN A 560 12.70 0.89 -39.26
N THR A 561 11.53 0.25 -39.40
CA THR A 561 11.04 -0.73 -38.42
C THR A 561 10.70 -2.09 -39.06
N SER A 562 10.92 -3.19 -38.34
CA SER A 562 10.74 -4.55 -38.85
C SER A 562 9.28 -5.03 -38.84
N GLY A 563 8.42 -4.36 -38.09
CA GLY A 563 7.07 -4.79 -37.75
C GLY A 563 7.02 -5.87 -36.67
N TYR A 564 8.16 -6.26 -36.09
CA TYR A 564 8.24 -7.18 -34.95
C TYR A 564 8.51 -6.47 -33.62
N GLU A 565 8.95 -5.21 -33.66
CA GLU A 565 8.99 -4.34 -32.50
C GLU A 565 7.60 -4.27 -31.82
N SER A 566 7.58 -4.28 -30.48
CA SER A 566 6.40 -3.77 -29.78
C SER A 566 6.39 -2.25 -29.86
N PHE A 567 5.22 -1.67 -29.71
CA PHE A 567 5.08 -0.23 -29.62
C PHE A 567 6.02 0.31 -28.54
N GLU A 568 6.73 1.40 -28.84
CA GLU A 568 7.73 2.05 -27.97
C GLU A 568 9.00 1.22 -27.65
N ALA A 569 9.16 0.02 -28.22
CA ALA A 569 10.30 -0.85 -27.97
C ALA A 569 11.41 -0.70 -29.03
N LEU A 570 12.60 -1.21 -28.68
CA LEU A 570 13.72 -1.34 -29.61
C LEU A 570 13.42 -2.40 -30.69
N ASP A 571 13.88 -2.18 -31.92
CA ASP A 571 13.60 -3.10 -33.05
C ASP A 571 14.51 -4.35 -33.01
N PRO A 572 13.95 -5.58 -32.95
CA PRO A 572 14.73 -6.81 -32.96
C PRO A 572 15.61 -6.96 -34.21
N ALA A 573 15.19 -6.51 -35.39
CA ALA A 573 15.99 -6.61 -36.61
C ALA A 573 17.26 -5.73 -36.57
N GLU A 574 17.24 -4.67 -35.76
CA GLU A 574 18.38 -3.78 -35.55
C GLU A 574 19.37 -4.36 -34.54
N TRP A 575 18.86 -4.80 -33.39
CA TRP A 575 19.68 -5.13 -32.22
C TRP A 575 20.20 -6.56 -32.19
N THR A 576 19.53 -7.53 -32.81
CA THR A 576 20.10 -8.89 -32.96
C THR A 576 21.34 -8.87 -33.84
N ALA A 577 21.33 -8.07 -34.90
CA ALA A 577 22.51 -7.87 -35.74
C ALA A 577 23.70 -7.22 -34.99
N ARG A 578 23.45 -6.59 -33.84
CA ARG A 578 24.47 -5.97 -32.97
C ARG A 578 24.91 -6.90 -31.84
N GLY A 579 24.47 -8.15 -31.83
CA GLY A 579 24.86 -9.14 -30.81
C GLY A 579 24.12 -8.97 -29.49
N TYR A 580 22.85 -8.57 -29.53
CA TYR A 580 21.94 -8.51 -28.38
C TYR A 580 20.74 -9.42 -28.60
N ALA A 581 20.18 -9.96 -27.53
CA ALA A 581 18.82 -10.48 -27.57
C ALA A 581 17.82 -9.38 -27.21
N ILE A 582 16.61 -9.42 -27.77
CA ILE A 582 15.46 -8.64 -27.30
C ILE A 582 14.45 -9.60 -26.67
N ALA A 583 14.08 -9.36 -25.42
CA ALA A 583 12.98 -10.06 -24.77
C ALA A 583 11.81 -9.10 -24.59
N ASN A 584 10.64 -9.48 -25.09
CA ASN A 584 9.44 -8.66 -25.06
C ASN A 584 8.38 -9.34 -24.19
N ILE A 585 8.01 -8.68 -23.09
CA ILE A 585 7.19 -9.25 -22.03
C ILE A 585 5.79 -8.68 -22.08
N ASN A 586 4.80 -9.56 -22.13
CA ASN A 586 3.45 -9.21 -21.74
C ASN A 586 3.37 -9.27 -20.20
N PRO A 587 3.16 -8.15 -19.51
CA PRO A 587 3.08 -8.11 -18.05
C PRO A 587 1.89 -8.90 -17.52
N LYS A 588 1.86 -9.10 -16.20
CA LYS A 588 0.75 -9.74 -15.49
C LYS A 588 -0.61 -9.18 -15.94
N GLY A 589 -1.55 -10.06 -16.26
CA GLY A 589 -2.89 -9.72 -16.75
C GLY A 589 -2.98 -9.15 -18.17
N SER A 590 -1.87 -9.06 -18.91
CA SER A 590 -1.86 -8.62 -20.30
C SER A 590 -1.87 -9.80 -21.28
N PHE A 591 -2.77 -9.79 -22.26
CA PHE A 591 -3.00 -10.89 -23.21
C PHE A 591 -3.11 -12.25 -22.49
N ASP A 592 -2.27 -13.23 -22.83
CA ASP A 592 -2.24 -14.57 -22.22
C ASP A 592 -1.37 -14.69 -20.94
N SER A 593 -0.85 -13.58 -20.42
CA SER A 593 -0.20 -13.57 -19.11
C SER A 593 -1.24 -13.62 -17.99
N GLU A 594 -1.02 -14.49 -17.00
CA GLU A 594 -1.96 -14.73 -15.91
C GLU A 594 -2.11 -13.53 -14.96
N GLY A 595 -3.19 -13.52 -14.18
CA GLY A 595 -3.47 -12.52 -13.14
C GLY A 595 -4.26 -11.30 -13.63
N ASP A 596 -4.42 -10.32 -12.75
CA ASP A 596 -5.05 -9.02 -13.05
C ASP A 596 -3.97 -7.99 -13.45
N LEU A 597 -4.28 -7.12 -14.43
CA LEU A 597 -3.38 -6.07 -14.90
C LEU A 597 -3.25 -4.95 -13.86
N VAL A 598 -2.01 -4.57 -13.54
CA VAL A 598 -1.68 -3.49 -12.60
C VAL A 598 -1.04 -2.31 -13.33
N TRP A 599 -1.35 -1.08 -12.89
CA TRP A 599 -0.62 0.10 -13.34
C TRP A 599 0.66 0.26 -12.53
N HIS A 600 1.74 0.69 -13.18
CA HIS A 600 3.07 1.03 -12.62
C HIS A 600 3.09 1.10 -11.09
N SER A 601 3.60 0.06 -10.45
CA SER A 601 3.50 -0.16 -9.00
C SER A 601 4.72 -0.89 -8.46
N THR A 602 4.85 -0.93 -7.13
CA THR A 602 5.83 -1.81 -6.46
C THR A 602 5.60 -3.28 -6.83
N GLU A 603 4.35 -3.73 -6.99
CA GLU A 603 4.06 -5.09 -7.46
C GLU A 603 4.60 -5.33 -8.88
N GLY A 604 4.36 -4.38 -9.79
CA GLY A 604 4.89 -4.43 -11.15
C GLY A 604 6.42 -4.49 -11.17
N GLY A 605 7.09 -3.69 -10.31
CA GLY A 605 8.54 -3.73 -10.13
C GLY A 605 9.04 -5.12 -9.72
N ARG A 606 8.39 -5.78 -8.75
CA ARG A 606 8.75 -7.14 -8.30
C ARG A 606 8.50 -8.21 -9.36
N ASN A 607 7.47 -8.05 -10.19
CA ASN A 607 7.27 -8.94 -11.33
C ASN A 607 8.39 -8.76 -12.36
N GLY A 608 8.83 -7.53 -12.62
CA GLY A 608 10.01 -7.28 -13.46
C GLY A 608 11.29 -7.87 -12.90
N TYR A 609 11.51 -7.79 -11.58
CA TYR A 609 12.60 -8.49 -10.89
C TYR A 609 12.59 -9.98 -11.22
N ASP A 610 11.45 -10.65 -11.01
CA ASP A 610 11.35 -12.10 -11.22
C ASP A 610 11.62 -12.49 -12.68
N VAL A 611 11.16 -11.67 -13.62
CA VAL A 611 11.41 -11.89 -15.05
C VAL A 611 12.88 -11.74 -15.40
N ILE A 612 13.55 -10.69 -14.91
CA ILE A 612 14.98 -10.48 -15.12
C ILE A 612 15.78 -11.68 -14.60
N GLU A 613 15.50 -12.13 -13.38
CA GLU A 613 16.21 -13.25 -12.76
C GLU A 613 15.91 -14.61 -13.42
N CYS A 614 14.74 -14.74 -14.07
CA CYS A 614 14.43 -15.92 -14.87
C CYS A 614 15.15 -15.91 -16.22
N LEU A 615 15.10 -14.79 -16.94
CA LEU A 615 15.75 -14.64 -18.24
C LEU A 615 17.28 -14.72 -18.15
N ALA A 616 17.87 -14.24 -17.05
CA ALA A 616 19.31 -14.33 -16.79
C ALA A 616 19.82 -15.78 -16.71
N LYS A 617 18.93 -16.75 -16.41
CA LYS A 617 19.27 -18.18 -16.31
C LYS A 617 19.16 -18.94 -17.64
N LEU A 618 18.70 -18.28 -18.71
CA LEU A 618 18.64 -18.91 -20.03
C LEU A 618 20.06 -19.26 -20.50
N PRO A 619 20.28 -20.45 -21.10
CA PRO A 619 21.62 -20.98 -21.32
C PRO A 619 22.48 -20.14 -22.28
N TRP A 620 21.84 -19.36 -23.15
CA TRP A 620 22.47 -18.46 -24.11
C TRP A 620 22.58 -17.00 -23.59
N CYS A 621 22.00 -16.69 -22.43
CA CYS A 621 22.08 -15.37 -21.83
C CYS A 621 23.44 -15.21 -21.13
N SER A 622 24.06 -14.03 -21.27
CA SER A 622 25.31 -13.69 -20.59
C SER A 622 25.16 -13.41 -19.09
N GLY A 623 23.93 -13.44 -18.57
CA GLY A 623 23.59 -12.97 -17.23
C GLY A 623 23.47 -11.45 -17.12
N LYS A 624 23.64 -10.69 -18.21
CA LYS A 624 23.49 -9.24 -18.23
C LYS A 624 22.23 -8.80 -18.97
N ILE A 625 21.38 -8.05 -18.28
CA ILE A 625 20.11 -7.55 -18.80
C ILE A 625 20.06 -6.03 -18.65
N ALA A 626 19.51 -5.35 -19.65
CA ALA A 626 19.11 -3.94 -19.54
C ALA A 626 17.64 -3.77 -19.90
N LEU A 627 17.01 -2.73 -19.34
CA LEU A 627 15.70 -2.26 -19.76
C LEU A 627 15.86 -1.08 -20.72
N ALA A 628 15.04 -1.01 -21.77
CA ALA A 628 15.07 0.09 -22.72
C ALA A 628 13.71 0.24 -23.44
N GLY A 629 13.31 1.48 -23.73
CA GLY A 629 12.09 1.80 -24.46
C GLY A 629 11.43 3.09 -23.97
N ASN A 630 10.40 3.53 -24.69
CA ASN A 630 9.70 4.78 -24.44
C ASN A 630 8.48 4.66 -23.52
N SER A 631 8.00 5.79 -22.98
CA SER A 631 6.68 5.94 -22.33
C SER A 631 6.42 4.84 -21.28
N TRP A 632 5.52 3.87 -21.48
CA TRP A 632 5.28 2.81 -20.48
C TRP A 632 6.56 2.00 -20.23
N LEU A 633 7.28 1.65 -21.29
CA LEU A 633 8.54 0.91 -21.20
C LEU A 633 9.64 1.71 -20.50
N ALA A 634 9.55 3.04 -20.48
CA ALA A 634 10.43 3.91 -19.70
C ALA A 634 9.98 3.99 -18.24
N MET A 635 8.69 4.23 -17.99
CA MET A 635 8.10 4.35 -16.65
C MET A 635 8.39 3.12 -15.78
N VAL A 636 8.19 1.91 -16.34
CA VAL A 636 8.40 0.66 -15.58
C VAL A 636 9.86 0.43 -15.20
N GLN A 637 10.83 1.01 -15.92
CA GLN A 637 12.25 0.81 -15.58
C GLN A 637 12.57 1.38 -14.21
N TRP A 638 11.95 2.51 -13.86
CA TRP A 638 12.08 3.13 -12.55
C TRP A 638 11.64 2.20 -11.42
N PHE A 639 10.49 1.55 -11.57
CA PHE A 639 9.96 0.61 -10.58
C PHE A 639 10.78 -0.66 -10.50
N ILE A 640 11.18 -1.22 -11.64
CA ILE A 640 11.94 -2.47 -11.68
C ILE A 640 13.36 -2.25 -11.13
N ALA A 641 14.03 -1.16 -11.52
CA ALA A 641 15.37 -0.84 -11.01
C ALA A 641 15.38 -0.55 -9.51
N ALA A 642 14.32 0.05 -8.96
CA ALA A 642 14.18 0.29 -7.53
C ALA A 642 14.06 -1.00 -6.69
N GLU A 643 13.67 -2.13 -7.30
CA GLU A 643 13.68 -3.46 -6.67
C GLU A 643 15.06 -4.13 -6.75
N MET A 644 16.06 -3.49 -7.37
CA MET A 644 17.46 -3.91 -7.48
C MET A 644 17.68 -5.39 -7.90
N PRO A 645 17.20 -5.84 -9.08
CA PRO A 645 17.49 -7.18 -9.59
C PRO A 645 19.00 -7.34 -9.84
N PRO A 646 19.66 -8.38 -9.30
CA PRO A 646 21.11 -8.56 -9.44
C PRO A 646 21.62 -8.63 -10.89
N HIS A 647 20.83 -9.16 -11.83
CA HIS A 647 21.22 -9.26 -13.24
C HIS A 647 20.82 -8.04 -14.09
N LEU A 648 20.12 -7.06 -13.52
CA LEU A 648 19.85 -5.79 -14.18
C LEU A 648 21.12 -4.93 -14.12
N THR A 649 21.79 -4.79 -15.26
CA THR A 649 23.13 -4.18 -15.33
C THR A 649 23.08 -2.68 -15.59
N CYS A 650 22.11 -2.21 -16.38
CA CYS A 650 21.86 -0.80 -16.63
C CYS A 650 20.41 -0.58 -17.11
N ILE A 651 19.96 0.69 -17.10
CA ILE A 651 18.65 1.09 -17.63
C ILE A 651 18.80 2.23 -18.65
N ALA A 652 17.91 2.23 -19.63
CA ALA A 652 17.79 3.29 -20.62
C ALA A 652 16.31 3.74 -20.73
N PRO A 653 15.82 4.53 -19.76
CA PRO A 653 14.45 5.05 -19.77
C PRO A 653 14.35 6.21 -20.75
N LEU A 654 13.60 5.99 -21.83
CA LEU A 654 13.52 6.94 -22.94
C LEU A 654 12.19 7.72 -22.85
N GLU A 655 12.15 8.86 -22.16
CA GLU A 655 10.89 9.60 -21.94
C GLU A 655 9.85 8.84 -21.10
N GLY A 656 10.01 8.84 -19.76
CA GLY A 656 9.10 8.13 -18.85
C GLY A 656 8.72 8.90 -17.60
N SER A 657 7.42 8.99 -17.32
CA SER A 657 6.89 9.52 -16.04
C SER A 657 7.45 8.75 -14.83
N SER A 658 7.62 9.45 -13.70
CA SER A 658 8.15 8.88 -12.45
C SER A 658 7.16 8.97 -11.27
N ASP A 659 6.20 9.90 -11.34
CA ASP A 659 5.07 10.08 -10.42
C ASP A 659 3.83 10.38 -11.27
N ILE A 660 3.13 9.32 -11.70
CA ILE A 660 2.02 9.46 -12.64
C ILE A 660 0.91 10.34 -12.07
N TYR A 661 0.70 10.31 -10.74
CA TYR A 661 -0.31 11.14 -10.09
C TYR A 661 0.00 12.64 -10.25
N ARG A 662 1.23 13.09 -9.92
CA ARG A 662 1.58 14.52 -10.00
C ARG A 662 1.95 15.01 -11.38
N GLU A 663 2.40 14.11 -12.26
CA GLU A 663 2.94 14.51 -13.57
C GLU A 663 1.88 14.47 -14.66
N SER A 664 0.86 13.61 -14.54
CA SER A 664 -0.13 13.42 -15.61
C SER A 664 -1.57 13.32 -15.11
N LEU A 665 -1.91 12.35 -14.25
CA LEU A 665 -3.29 12.05 -13.86
C LEU A 665 -3.97 13.18 -13.06
N CYS A 666 -3.23 13.83 -12.17
CA CYS A 666 -3.75 14.85 -11.25
C CYS A 666 -2.74 15.99 -11.08
N ARG A 667 -2.21 16.47 -12.21
CA ARG A 667 -1.17 17.49 -12.23
C ARG A 667 -1.67 18.77 -11.53
N GLY A 668 -0.93 19.25 -10.54
CA GLY A 668 -1.33 20.41 -9.75
C GLY A 668 -2.62 20.22 -8.94
N GLY A 669 -3.07 18.98 -8.73
CA GLY A 669 -4.36 18.70 -8.09
C GLY A 669 -5.57 18.75 -9.04
N VAL A 670 -5.36 18.92 -10.35
CA VAL A 670 -6.43 18.95 -11.36
C VAL A 670 -6.52 17.60 -12.07
N PRO A 671 -7.64 16.85 -11.93
CA PRO A 671 -7.81 15.55 -12.57
C PRO A 671 -7.84 15.63 -14.10
N ASN A 672 -6.97 14.89 -14.78
CA ASN A 672 -6.97 14.70 -16.23
C ASN A 672 -7.21 13.23 -16.59
N LYS A 673 -8.48 12.91 -16.91
CA LYS A 673 -8.95 11.53 -17.13
C LYS A 673 -8.95 11.09 -18.59
N ALA A 674 -8.91 12.03 -19.54
CA ALA A 674 -9.21 11.76 -20.94
C ALA A 674 -8.21 10.78 -21.59
N PHE A 675 -6.91 11.09 -21.52
CA PHE A 675 -5.86 10.25 -22.10
C PHE A 675 -5.83 8.86 -21.47
N TRP A 676 -5.84 8.79 -20.14
CA TRP A 676 -5.74 7.52 -19.40
C TRP A 676 -6.99 6.65 -19.55
N GLY A 677 -8.18 7.28 -19.60
CA GLY A 677 -9.44 6.62 -19.90
C GLY A 677 -9.54 6.09 -21.33
N TYR A 678 -8.86 6.74 -22.28
CA TYR A 678 -8.66 6.22 -23.64
C TYR A 678 -7.68 5.04 -23.65
N LEU A 679 -6.49 5.22 -23.06
CA LEU A 679 -5.42 4.22 -23.03
C LEU A 679 -5.90 2.89 -22.43
N GLN A 680 -6.63 2.95 -21.31
CA GLN A 680 -7.07 1.75 -20.60
C GLN A 680 -8.00 0.86 -21.44
N LYS A 681 -8.74 1.41 -22.41
CA LYS A 681 -9.60 0.66 -23.34
C LYS A 681 -8.81 -0.13 -24.38
N CYS A 682 -7.52 0.15 -24.51
CA CYS A 682 -6.62 -0.46 -25.48
C CYS A 682 -5.60 -1.43 -24.83
N LEU A 683 -5.75 -1.72 -23.52
CA LEU A 683 -4.93 -2.68 -22.79
C LEU A 683 -5.69 -4.01 -22.64
N PHE A 684 -5.29 -5.03 -23.40
CA PHE A 684 -6.04 -6.28 -23.49
C PHE A 684 -5.58 -7.31 -22.45
N GLY A 685 -6.53 -8.11 -21.96
CA GLY A 685 -6.27 -9.14 -20.95
C GLY A 685 -7.45 -10.11 -20.77
N LEU A 686 -7.18 -11.28 -20.20
CA LEU A 686 -8.21 -12.30 -19.95
C LEU A 686 -8.97 -12.11 -18.63
N ASN A 687 -8.46 -11.27 -17.72
CA ASN A 687 -9.04 -11.03 -16.39
C ASN A 687 -9.35 -9.53 -16.19
N ARG A 688 -9.27 -9.05 -14.94
CA ARG A 688 -9.53 -7.65 -14.59
C ARG A 688 -8.27 -6.80 -14.73
N ALA A 689 -8.45 -5.49 -14.79
CA ALA A 689 -7.41 -4.48 -14.73
C ALA A 689 -7.74 -3.47 -13.64
N GLU A 690 -6.71 -2.92 -13.00
CA GLU A 690 -6.84 -1.71 -12.18
C GLU A 690 -7.52 -0.58 -13.00
N ASP A 691 -8.51 0.08 -12.38
CA ASP A 691 -9.26 1.20 -12.98
C ASP A 691 -8.80 2.52 -12.37
N ILE A 692 -7.72 3.08 -12.93
CA ILE A 692 -7.11 4.32 -12.43
C ILE A 692 -8.02 5.54 -12.53
N VAL A 693 -8.96 5.55 -13.48
CA VAL A 693 -9.92 6.65 -13.65
C VAL A 693 -10.91 6.63 -12.49
N SER A 694 -11.51 5.48 -12.22
CA SER A 694 -12.40 5.30 -11.07
C SER A 694 -11.67 5.49 -9.74
N MET A 695 -10.39 5.10 -9.66
CA MET A 695 -9.55 5.37 -8.48
C MET A 695 -9.37 6.87 -8.25
N LEU A 696 -9.15 7.66 -9.29
CA LEU A 696 -9.00 9.12 -9.17
C LEU A 696 -10.31 9.79 -8.79
N ASP A 697 -11.43 9.34 -9.35
CA ASP A 697 -12.77 9.85 -8.99
C ASP A 697 -13.09 9.56 -7.51
N LYS A 698 -12.77 8.36 -7.02
CA LYS A 698 -13.06 7.96 -5.63
C LYS A 698 -12.06 8.52 -4.62
N TYR A 699 -10.78 8.58 -5.00
CA TYR A 699 -9.68 8.97 -4.13
C TYR A 699 -8.85 10.09 -4.79
N PRO A 700 -9.38 11.32 -4.91
CA PRO A 700 -8.72 12.39 -5.65
C PRO A 700 -7.47 12.96 -4.96
N LEU A 701 -7.31 12.73 -3.65
CA LEU A 701 -6.17 13.20 -2.84
C LEU A 701 -5.08 12.14 -2.76
N GLN A 702 -3.84 12.61 -2.55
CA GLN A 702 -2.69 11.77 -2.32
C GLN A 702 -2.94 10.83 -1.13
N ASN A 703 -2.71 9.54 -1.35
CA ASN A 703 -2.91 8.50 -0.37
C ASN A 703 -1.89 7.36 -0.59
N PRO A 704 -1.91 6.28 0.20
CA PRO A 704 -0.99 5.16 0.02
C PRO A 704 -1.07 4.47 -1.37
N TYR A 705 -2.22 4.47 -2.05
CA TYR A 705 -2.34 3.93 -3.41
C TYR A 705 -1.58 4.79 -4.42
N TRP A 706 -1.78 6.12 -4.40
CA TRP A 706 -1.04 7.01 -5.31
C TRP A 706 0.44 7.10 -4.98
N ALA A 707 0.81 6.94 -3.71
CA ALA A 707 2.21 6.85 -3.31
C ALA A 707 2.91 5.60 -3.90
N ASP A 708 2.19 4.50 -4.09
CA ASP A 708 2.70 3.30 -4.78
C ASP A 708 2.85 3.49 -6.30
N LYS A 709 2.22 4.53 -6.89
CA LYS A 709 2.38 4.90 -8.31
C LYS A 709 3.54 5.88 -8.56
N ARG A 710 4.45 6.00 -7.58
CA ARG A 710 5.71 6.75 -7.67
C ARG A 710 6.87 5.83 -7.32
N ALA A 711 7.81 5.65 -8.25
CA ALA A 711 8.99 4.84 -8.02
C ALA A 711 9.96 5.53 -7.02
N ASP A 712 10.69 4.73 -6.24
CA ASP A 712 11.70 5.22 -5.31
C ASP A 712 13.09 5.21 -5.96
N MET A 713 13.41 6.28 -6.68
CA MET A 713 14.66 6.41 -7.43
C MET A 713 15.91 6.38 -6.56
N SER A 714 15.78 6.66 -5.27
CA SER A 714 16.91 6.65 -4.33
C SER A 714 17.55 5.26 -4.18
N LYS A 715 16.84 4.20 -4.60
CA LYS A 715 17.32 2.82 -4.59
C LYS A 715 18.08 2.42 -5.85
N ILE A 716 17.98 3.19 -6.92
CA ILE A 716 18.61 2.85 -8.19
C ILE A 716 20.12 3.10 -8.07
N ASN A 717 20.90 2.02 -8.19
CA ASN A 717 22.35 2.02 -8.01
C ASN A 717 23.14 1.53 -9.25
N ILE A 718 22.47 1.47 -10.39
CA ILE A 718 23.00 0.98 -11.67
C ILE A 718 23.08 2.12 -12.70
N PRO A 719 23.97 2.02 -13.70
CA PRO A 719 24.08 3.02 -14.74
C PRO A 719 22.76 3.32 -15.45
N ALA A 720 22.48 4.61 -15.67
CA ALA A 720 21.25 5.07 -16.32
C ALA A 720 21.52 6.00 -17.51
N TYR A 721 20.94 5.69 -18.67
CA TYR A 721 20.91 6.59 -19.84
C TYR A 721 19.50 7.14 -20.06
N VAL A 722 19.26 8.34 -19.56
CA VAL A 722 17.94 8.98 -19.53
C VAL A 722 17.74 9.85 -20.77
N LEU A 723 16.66 9.61 -21.52
CA LEU A 723 16.20 10.55 -22.54
C LEU A 723 15.00 11.36 -22.07
N ALA A 724 14.95 12.61 -22.52
CA ALA A 724 13.79 13.47 -22.39
C ALA A 724 13.59 14.30 -23.66
N SER A 725 12.39 14.83 -23.82
CA SER A 725 12.09 15.94 -24.72
C SER A 725 11.33 17.02 -23.96
N TYR A 726 11.17 18.19 -24.58
CA TYR A 726 10.29 19.24 -24.05
C TYR A 726 8.83 19.05 -24.50
N SER A 727 8.60 18.19 -25.49
CA SER A 727 7.42 18.21 -26.35
C SER A 727 6.25 17.34 -25.88
N THR A 728 6.46 16.38 -24.97
CA THR A 728 5.40 15.46 -24.52
C THR A 728 4.65 15.99 -23.30
N ALA A 729 3.31 16.01 -23.34
CA ALA A 729 2.42 16.37 -22.22
C ALA A 729 2.24 15.23 -21.20
N LEU A 730 3.09 14.19 -21.26
CA LEU A 730 3.00 13.02 -20.40
C LEU A 730 4.25 12.80 -19.55
N HIS A 731 5.45 12.86 -20.15
CA HIS A 731 6.66 12.27 -19.54
C HIS A 731 7.74 13.28 -19.15
N THR A 732 7.71 14.49 -19.72
CA THR A 732 8.79 15.48 -19.63
C THR A 732 9.37 15.58 -18.22
N VAL A 733 8.57 15.97 -17.23
CA VAL A 733 9.05 16.14 -15.83
C VAL A 733 9.56 14.84 -15.21
N GLY A 734 8.97 13.70 -15.54
CA GLY A 734 9.37 12.42 -14.99
C GLY A 734 10.77 11.99 -15.43
N SER A 735 11.16 12.25 -16.68
CA SER A 735 12.53 11.96 -17.14
C SER A 735 13.56 12.80 -16.40
N PHE A 736 13.34 14.13 -16.31
CA PHE A 736 14.27 15.01 -15.58
C PHE A 736 14.31 14.66 -14.08
N ARG A 737 13.15 14.38 -13.46
CA ARG A 737 13.07 13.96 -12.07
C ARG A 737 13.79 12.64 -11.81
N GLY A 738 13.62 11.65 -12.69
CA GLY A 738 14.33 10.38 -12.63
C GLY A 738 15.85 10.58 -12.63
N PHE A 739 16.35 11.43 -13.53
CA PHE A 739 17.77 11.81 -13.52
C PHE A 739 18.18 12.52 -12.21
N GLU A 740 17.41 13.49 -11.74
CA GLU A 740 17.71 14.26 -10.52
C GLU A 740 17.73 13.39 -9.25
N GLU A 741 16.83 12.42 -9.12
CA GLU A 741 16.64 11.64 -7.90
C GLU A 741 17.53 10.40 -7.78
N ILE A 742 18.15 9.93 -8.88
CA ILE A 742 19.18 8.87 -8.79
C ILE A 742 20.40 9.42 -8.01
N PRO A 743 20.87 8.74 -6.95
CA PRO A 743 21.80 9.32 -5.99
C PRO A 743 23.28 9.30 -6.43
N HIS A 744 23.59 8.78 -7.62
CA HIS A 744 24.96 8.59 -8.08
C HIS A 744 25.22 9.22 -9.46
N ASP A 745 26.51 9.27 -9.78
CA ASP A 745 27.07 9.97 -10.93
C ASP A 745 27.15 9.17 -12.24
N ASN A 746 26.92 7.85 -12.17
CA ASN A 746 26.87 6.98 -13.35
C ASN A 746 25.53 7.12 -14.08
N LYS A 747 25.16 8.35 -14.43
CA LYS A 747 23.91 8.68 -15.12
C LYS A 747 24.16 9.75 -16.16
N TRP A 748 23.46 9.65 -17.28
CA TRP A 748 23.54 10.58 -18.39
C TRP A 748 22.14 11.02 -18.79
N LEU A 749 21.98 12.29 -19.12
CA LEU A 749 20.77 12.91 -19.62
C LEU A 749 21.04 13.43 -21.03
N ARG A 750 20.24 13.00 -22.01
CA ARG A 750 20.16 13.64 -23.32
C ARG A 750 18.74 14.16 -23.55
N VAL A 751 18.63 15.44 -23.91
CA VAL A 751 17.35 16.07 -24.24
C VAL A 751 17.32 16.41 -25.72
N HIS A 752 16.50 15.69 -26.49
CA HIS A 752 16.43 15.87 -27.95
C HIS A 752 15.35 16.88 -28.35
N SER A 753 15.42 17.34 -29.61
CA SER A 753 14.54 18.37 -30.18
C SER A 753 13.41 17.79 -31.07
N THR A 754 13.38 16.48 -31.27
CA THR A 754 12.39 15.78 -32.09
C THR A 754 11.33 15.09 -31.24
N GLN A 755 10.36 14.44 -31.89
CA GLN A 755 9.38 13.55 -31.27
C GLN A 755 10.06 12.26 -30.77
N GLU A 756 9.59 11.72 -29.65
CA GLU A 756 10.18 10.60 -28.90
C GLU A 756 10.40 9.32 -29.72
N TRP A 757 9.41 8.91 -30.52
CA TRP A 757 9.49 7.71 -31.36
C TRP A 757 10.36 7.94 -32.58
N TYR A 758 10.41 9.16 -33.10
CA TYR A 758 11.37 9.48 -34.15
C TYR A 758 12.81 9.39 -33.63
N ASP A 759 13.07 9.95 -32.44
CA ASP A 759 14.40 9.87 -31.81
C ASP A 759 14.80 8.41 -31.56
N LEU A 760 13.92 7.58 -31.01
CA LEU A 760 14.16 6.15 -30.75
C LEU A 760 14.74 5.38 -31.94
N TYR A 761 14.27 5.67 -33.17
CA TYR A 761 14.69 4.99 -34.40
C TYR A 761 15.69 5.81 -35.24
N SER A 762 16.19 6.93 -34.72
CA SER A 762 17.23 7.72 -35.37
C SER A 762 18.60 7.05 -35.26
N ASP A 763 19.45 7.25 -36.27
CA ASP A 763 20.81 6.71 -36.27
C ASP A 763 21.64 7.23 -35.08
N GLU A 764 21.42 8.48 -34.67
CA GLU A 764 22.08 9.10 -33.51
C GLU A 764 21.70 8.41 -32.20
N CYS A 765 20.41 8.18 -31.95
CA CYS A 765 19.95 7.46 -30.76
C CYS A 765 20.45 6.02 -30.72
N VAL A 766 20.35 5.31 -31.84
CA VAL A 766 20.84 3.92 -31.94
C VAL A 766 22.35 3.84 -31.70
N ALA A 767 23.13 4.80 -32.22
CA ALA A 767 24.58 4.86 -31.99
C ALA A 767 24.93 5.11 -30.51
N ASP A 768 24.27 6.08 -29.87
CA ASP A 768 24.47 6.38 -28.45
C ASP A 768 24.10 5.18 -27.55
N LEU A 769 22.91 4.60 -27.78
CA LEU A 769 22.46 3.42 -27.05
C LEU A 769 23.43 2.24 -27.24
N GLN A 770 23.96 2.06 -28.46
CA GLN A 770 24.94 1.00 -28.69
C GLN A 770 26.21 1.24 -27.88
N LEU A 771 26.74 2.46 -27.84
CA LEU A 771 27.93 2.77 -27.04
C LEU A 771 27.68 2.51 -25.55
N PHE A 772 26.54 2.96 -25.03
CA PHE A 772 26.14 2.71 -23.64
C PHE A 772 26.00 1.21 -23.34
N PHE A 773 25.26 0.47 -24.16
CA PHE A 773 25.04 -0.96 -23.95
C PHE A 773 26.30 -1.79 -24.18
N ASP A 774 27.14 -1.49 -25.17
CA ASP A 774 28.40 -2.20 -25.36
C ASP A 774 29.31 -2.02 -24.15
N ARG A 775 29.29 -0.84 -23.53
CA ARG A 775 30.10 -0.54 -22.34
C ARG A 775 29.67 -1.37 -21.13
N TYR A 776 28.37 -1.41 -20.83
CA TYR A 776 27.87 -2.02 -19.58
C TYR A 776 27.46 -3.48 -19.75
N LEU A 777 26.91 -3.86 -20.90
CA LEU A 777 26.42 -5.22 -21.16
C LEU A 777 27.48 -6.13 -21.80
N LYS A 778 28.51 -5.58 -22.44
CA LYS A 778 29.61 -6.35 -23.06
C LYS A 778 31.01 -5.98 -22.56
N ASP A 779 31.09 -5.13 -21.54
CA ASP A 779 32.34 -4.67 -20.92
C ASP A 779 33.35 -4.02 -21.87
N LYS A 780 32.90 -3.52 -23.04
CA LYS A 780 33.80 -2.90 -24.01
C LYS A 780 34.33 -1.58 -23.48
N GLN A 781 35.64 -1.39 -23.54
CA GLN A 781 36.29 -0.11 -23.22
C GLN A 781 36.20 0.85 -24.41
N ASN A 782 35.00 1.35 -24.68
CA ASN A 782 34.69 2.21 -25.84
C ASN A 782 34.73 3.71 -25.52
N GLY A 783 35.06 4.09 -24.27
CA GLY A 783 35.18 5.48 -23.85
C GLY A 783 33.86 6.18 -23.53
N TRP A 784 32.75 5.45 -23.35
CA TRP A 784 31.43 6.00 -23.00
C TRP A 784 31.48 6.98 -21.81
N GLU A 785 32.32 6.73 -20.82
CA GLU A 785 32.44 7.60 -19.64
C GLU A 785 32.97 9.01 -19.97
N LYS A 786 33.48 9.24 -21.18
CA LYS A 786 33.87 10.56 -21.69
C LYS A 786 32.70 11.33 -22.30
N THR A 787 31.56 10.67 -22.54
CA THR A 787 30.33 11.33 -23.01
C THR A 787 29.89 12.35 -21.95
N PRO A 788 29.61 13.60 -22.34
CA PRO A 788 29.10 14.61 -21.41
C PRO A 788 27.85 14.11 -20.69
N ARG A 789 27.81 14.32 -19.36
CA ARG A 789 26.71 13.83 -18.52
C ARG A 789 25.37 14.42 -18.92
N VAL A 790 25.34 15.70 -19.28
CA VAL A 790 24.14 16.39 -19.72
C VAL A 790 24.36 16.97 -21.11
N ARG A 791 23.52 16.54 -22.07
CA ARG A 791 23.51 16.98 -23.46
C ARG A 791 22.11 17.49 -23.79
N LEU A 792 21.93 18.78 -24.07
CA LEU A 792 20.62 19.39 -24.28
C LEU A 792 20.49 19.98 -25.68
N SER A 793 19.32 19.85 -26.29
CA SER A 793 18.92 20.68 -27.42
C SER A 793 18.17 21.93 -26.95
N THR A 794 18.25 23.02 -27.71
CA THR A 794 17.41 24.22 -27.54
C THR A 794 16.57 24.47 -28.79
N LEU A 795 15.30 24.80 -28.56
CA LEU A 795 14.29 24.98 -29.58
C LEU A 795 14.26 26.43 -30.04
N ALA A 796 14.45 26.65 -31.35
CA ALA A 796 14.40 27.97 -31.96
C ALA A 796 13.00 28.35 -32.48
N PHE A 797 12.06 27.40 -32.56
CA PHE A 797 10.68 27.52 -33.06
C PHE A 797 10.60 28.02 -34.51
N ASN A 798 10.01 27.23 -35.42
CA ASN A 798 9.98 27.48 -36.87
C ASN A 798 11.38 27.71 -37.51
N LYS A 799 12.44 27.27 -36.84
CA LYS A 799 13.84 27.29 -37.28
C LYS A 799 14.50 25.98 -36.81
N ASP A 800 15.60 25.60 -37.45
CA ASP A 800 16.37 24.43 -37.02
C ASP A 800 16.84 24.61 -35.55
N PRO A 801 16.75 23.57 -34.71
CA PRO A 801 17.16 23.64 -33.32
C PRO A 801 18.69 23.66 -33.18
N GLU A 802 19.18 24.18 -32.05
CA GLU A 802 20.58 23.96 -31.65
C GLU A 802 20.64 22.67 -30.84
N ILE A 803 21.52 21.75 -31.20
CA ILE A 803 21.58 20.41 -30.59
C ILE A 803 22.88 20.21 -29.83
N ASN A 804 22.84 19.29 -28.86
CA ASN A 804 24.01 18.78 -28.17
C ASN A 804 24.83 19.84 -27.40
N HIS A 805 24.17 20.78 -26.72
CA HIS A 805 24.81 21.65 -25.73
C HIS A 805 25.28 20.82 -24.54
N HIS A 806 26.54 20.97 -24.15
CA HIS A 806 27.14 20.19 -23.05
C HIS A 806 27.09 20.95 -21.73
N PHE A 807 26.62 20.28 -20.68
CA PHE A 807 26.60 20.81 -19.33
C PHE A 807 27.15 19.79 -18.32
N ALA A 808 27.59 20.31 -17.17
CA ALA A 808 28.14 19.46 -16.11
C ALA A 808 27.07 18.64 -15.40
N ASP A 809 25.89 19.23 -15.16
CA ASP A 809 24.80 18.61 -14.42
C ASP A 809 23.43 19.24 -14.76
N TRP A 810 22.35 18.65 -14.24
CA TRP A 810 20.99 19.16 -14.31
C TRP A 810 20.31 19.22 -12.92
N PRO A 811 19.61 20.32 -12.57
CA PRO A 811 19.54 21.59 -13.31
C PRO A 811 20.91 22.25 -13.46
N LEU A 812 21.04 23.18 -14.41
CA LEU A 812 22.34 23.78 -14.71
C LEU A 812 22.86 24.56 -13.48
N PRO A 813 24.06 24.25 -12.96
CA PRO A 813 24.65 24.96 -11.82
C PRO A 813 24.76 26.49 -12.05
N GLU A 814 24.98 26.90 -13.29
CA GLU A 814 25.11 28.28 -13.75
C GLU A 814 23.79 28.97 -14.11
N THR A 815 22.63 28.37 -13.78
CA THR A 815 21.32 28.98 -14.06
C THR A 815 21.15 30.28 -13.28
N ASN A 816 20.85 31.37 -13.99
CA ASN A 816 20.46 32.65 -13.41
C ASN A 816 18.93 32.79 -13.40
N TYR A 817 18.31 32.64 -12.23
CA TYR A 817 16.88 32.81 -12.05
C TYR A 817 16.51 34.30 -11.96
N THR A 818 15.84 34.81 -12.99
CA THR A 818 15.41 36.22 -13.07
C THR A 818 13.91 36.35 -12.87
N THR A 819 13.51 37.28 -12.00
CA THR A 819 12.10 37.57 -11.74
C THR A 819 11.61 38.70 -12.63
N LEU A 820 10.49 38.47 -13.33
CA LEU A 820 9.73 39.48 -14.07
C LEU A 820 8.31 39.56 -13.51
N TYR A 821 7.88 40.76 -13.15
CA TYR A 821 6.56 41.04 -12.58
C TYR A 821 5.53 41.31 -13.66
N LEU A 822 4.29 40.88 -13.43
CA LEU A 822 3.16 41.16 -14.30
C LEU A 822 2.68 42.60 -14.04
N SER A 823 2.43 43.36 -15.10
CA SER A 823 1.87 44.72 -15.04
C SER A 823 0.43 44.79 -15.53
N ASP A 824 -0.26 45.88 -15.20
CA ASP A 824 -1.64 46.20 -15.58
C ASP A 824 -1.81 46.54 -17.07
N ASP A 825 -0.71 46.78 -17.78
CA ASP A 825 -0.67 46.99 -19.24
C ASP A 825 -0.21 45.75 -20.02
N ASN A 826 -0.34 44.54 -19.42
CA ASN A 826 -0.05 43.25 -20.05
C ASN A 826 1.44 43.09 -20.46
N ARG A 827 2.36 43.57 -19.63
CA ARG A 827 3.80 43.41 -19.82
C ARG A 827 4.45 42.64 -18.67
N LEU A 828 5.63 42.11 -18.96
CA LEU A 828 6.56 41.59 -17.97
C LEU A 828 7.65 42.65 -17.73
N VAL A 829 7.81 43.06 -16.48
CA VAL A 829 8.69 44.18 -16.07
C VAL A 829 9.61 43.80 -14.91
N ASN A 830 10.74 44.51 -14.75
CA ASN A 830 11.77 44.16 -13.75
C ASN A 830 11.43 44.55 -12.30
N ALA A 831 10.30 45.24 -12.07
CA ALA A 831 9.86 45.65 -10.74
C ALA A 831 8.31 45.61 -10.67
N PRO A 832 7.71 45.39 -9.48
CA PRO A 832 6.26 45.40 -9.34
C PRO A 832 5.64 46.72 -9.80
N SER A 833 4.44 46.66 -10.40
CA SER A 833 3.67 47.88 -10.72
C SER A 833 3.49 48.75 -9.47
N PRO A 834 3.63 50.08 -9.58
CA PRO A 834 3.50 50.99 -8.43
C PRO A 834 2.05 51.13 -7.94
N LYS A 835 1.07 50.73 -8.76
CA LYS A 835 -0.36 50.72 -8.43
C LYS A 835 -0.90 49.29 -8.46
N GLY A 836 -1.85 49.02 -7.58
CA GLY A 836 -2.59 47.77 -7.57
C GLY A 836 -3.64 47.72 -8.67
N ALA A 837 -3.78 46.57 -9.33
CA ALA A 837 -4.83 46.30 -10.31
C ALA A 837 -5.23 44.81 -10.28
N ALA A 838 -6.43 44.51 -10.76
CA ALA A 838 -6.90 43.15 -10.97
C ALA A 838 -7.28 42.98 -12.45
N LEU A 839 -6.62 42.03 -13.12
CA LEU A 839 -6.90 41.65 -14.50
C LEU A 839 -7.75 40.39 -14.48
N SER A 840 -8.77 40.28 -15.34
CA SER A 840 -9.72 39.17 -15.28
C SER A 840 -9.92 38.47 -16.62
N TYR A 841 -10.26 37.18 -16.55
CA TYR A 841 -10.66 36.36 -17.68
C TYR A 841 -11.78 35.40 -17.28
N GLN A 842 -12.59 34.96 -18.24
CA GLN A 842 -13.61 33.93 -18.04
C GLN A 842 -12.95 32.55 -17.93
N SER A 843 -13.12 31.88 -16.79
CA SER A 843 -12.35 30.68 -16.45
C SER A 843 -12.98 29.35 -16.89
N ASP A 844 -14.28 29.35 -17.18
CA ASP A 844 -15.10 28.17 -17.49
C ASP A 844 -15.39 28.03 -19.00
N VAL A 845 -14.56 28.66 -19.84
CA VAL A 845 -14.61 28.44 -21.29
C VAL A 845 -14.25 26.98 -21.62
N PRO A 846 -14.92 26.35 -22.60
CA PRO A 846 -14.59 24.99 -23.00
C PRO A 846 -13.14 24.85 -23.46
N ASP A 847 -12.42 23.87 -22.92
CA ASP A 847 -11.04 23.61 -23.32
C ASP A 847 -10.97 22.80 -24.61
N MET A 848 -10.77 23.50 -25.73
CA MET A 848 -10.68 22.85 -27.03
C MET A 848 -9.30 22.28 -27.34
N GLN A 849 -8.30 22.47 -26.46
CA GLN A 849 -6.90 22.07 -26.66
C GLN A 849 -6.35 22.45 -28.04
N VAL A 850 -6.69 23.66 -28.48
CA VAL A 850 -6.19 24.28 -29.71
C VAL A 850 -5.19 25.39 -29.36
N ASP A 851 -4.26 25.67 -30.28
CA ASP A 851 -3.11 26.55 -30.07
C ASP A 851 -3.45 27.96 -29.50
N ALA A 852 -4.62 28.50 -29.84
CA ALA A 852 -5.10 29.78 -29.32
C ALA A 852 -6.60 29.73 -29.05
N GLN A 853 -7.02 30.11 -27.85
CA GLN A 853 -8.41 30.24 -27.44
C GLN A 853 -8.68 31.65 -26.89
N VAL A 854 -9.97 31.97 -26.69
CA VAL A 854 -10.38 33.25 -26.09
C VAL A 854 -10.23 33.20 -24.56
N GLU A 855 -10.27 34.36 -23.90
CA GLU A 855 -10.25 34.47 -22.43
C GLU A 855 -8.93 34.01 -21.79
N GLU A 856 -7.82 34.39 -22.42
CA GLU A 856 -6.44 34.24 -21.90
C GLU A 856 -5.86 35.63 -21.57
N LEU A 857 -5.23 35.80 -20.39
CA LEU A 857 -4.35 36.94 -20.14
C LEU A 857 -2.96 36.63 -20.72
N SER A 858 -2.30 37.62 -21.32
CA SER A 858 -0.99 37.45 -21.96
C SER A 858 -0.06 38.61 -21.61
N PHE A 859 1.11 38.32 -21.06
CA PHE A 859 2.10 39.31 -20.62
C PHE A 859 3.39 39.17 -21.44
N GLU A 860 3.84 40.24 -22.09
CA GLU A 860 4.98 40.19 -23.02
C GLU A 860 6.30 40.69 -22.43
N TYR A 861 7.40 40.02 -22.78
CA TYR A 861 8.78 40.48 -22.59
C TYR A 861 9.55 40.40 -23.92
N THR A 862 10.16 41.51 -24.34
CA THR A 862 11.01 41.55 -25.55
C THR A 862 12.48 41.42 -25.18
N PHE A 863 13.17 40.45 -25.79
CA PHE A 863 14.60 40.27 -25.58
C PHE A 863 15.40 41.30 -26.38
N LYS A 864 16.40 41.92 -25.73
CA LYS A 864 17.30 42.90 -26.38
C LYS A 864 18.49 42.25 -27.07
N GLU A 865 18.82 41.04 -26.65
CA GLU A 865 19.95 40.25 -27.12
C GLU A 865 19.56 38.78 -27.16
N ARG A 866 20.37 37.99 -27.85
CA ARG A 866 20.16 36.55 -27.92
C ARG A 866 20.25 35.93 -26.53
N THR A 867 19.22 35.18 -26.12
CA THR A 867 19.06 34.68 -24.75
C THR A 867 18.63 33.22 -24.75
N TYR A 868 19.17 32.43 -23.82
CA TYR A 868 18.83 31.03 -23.62
C TYR A 868 18.00 30.85 -22.34
N LEU A 869 16.78 30.34 -22.49
CA LEU A 869 15.90 29.95 -21.39
C LEU A 869 16.01 28.42 -21.22
N ILE A 870 16.81 27.98 -20.24
CA ILE A 870 17.11 26.56 -20.01
C ILE A 870 16.95 26.25 -18.52
N GLY A 871 15.99 25.38 -18.17
CA GLY A 871 15.71 25.02 -16.78
C GLY A 871 14.20 24.98 -16.48
N TYR A 872 13.86 25.08 -15.19
CA TYR A 872 12.47 25.10 -14.71
C TYR A 872 11.93 26.54 -14.51
N PRO A 873 10.97 27.01 -15.31
CA PRO A 873 10.27 28.26 -15.03
C PRO A 873 9.25 28.07 -13.91
N ARG A 874 8.89 29.17 -13.24
CA ARG A 874 7.95 29.16 -12.11
C ARG A 874 7.12 30.44 -12.10
N ALA A 875 5.82 30.33 -11.89
CA ALA A 875 4.92 31.47 -11.80
C ALA A 875 4.36 31.59 -10.39
N VAL A 876 4.45 32.78 -9.80
CA VAL A 876 3.82 33.11 -8.53
C VAL A 876 2.70 34.10 -8.81
N LEU A 877 1.46 33.65 -8.62
CA LEU A 877 0.26 34.41 -8.96
C LEU A 877 -0.58 34.66 -7.71
N TYR A 878 -1.10 35.88 -7.57
CA TYR A 878 -2.11 36.21 -6.57
C TYR A 878 -3.47 36.21 -7.25
N MET A 879 -4.32 35.25 -6.87
CA MET A 879 -5.55 34.91 -7.60
C MET A 879 -6.78 35.04 -6.71
N SER A 880 -7.92 35.42 -7.27
CA SER A 880 -9.24 35.30 -6.62
C SER A 880 -10.36 35.01 -7.62
N THR A 881 -11.49 34.51 -7.13
CA THR A 881 -12.76 34.35 -7.88
C THR A 881 -13.92 34.68 -6.95
N GLU A 882 -15.00 35.27 -7.46
CA GLU A 882 -16.20 35.62 -6.68
C GLU A 882 -17.28 34.52 -6.79
N GLU A 883 -17.15 33.63 -7.77
CA GLU A 883 -18.22 32.73 -8.22
C GLU A 883 -18.02 31.27 -7.79
N SER A 884 -16.87 30.95 -7.19
CA SER A 884 -16.49 29.60 -6.76
C SER A 884 -15.72 29.62 -5.45
N ASN A 885 -15.58 28.45 -4.82
CA ASN A 885 -14.73 28.20 -3.66
C ASN A 885 -13.43 27.47 -4.03
N ASP A 886 -13.12 27.36 -5.32
CA ASP A 886 -11.88 26.79 -5.85
C ASP A 886 -11.61 27.33 -7.27
N MET A 887 -10.37 27.20 -7.73
CA MET A 887 -9.90 27.67 -9.04
C MET A 887 -8.84 26.74 -9.62
N ASP A 888 -9.04 26.26 -10.84
CA ASP A 888 -8.00 25.65 -11.67
C ASP A 888 -7.31 26.74 -12.50
N VAL A 889 -6.01 26.96 -12.24
CA VAL A 889 -5.24 28.00 -12.90
C VAL A 889 -4.16 27.38 -13.78
N PHE A 890 -4.17 27.75 -15.05
CA PHE A 890 -3.25 27.26 -16.08
C PHE A 890 -2.32 28.38 -16.51
N VAL A 891 -1.04 28.04 -16.67
CA VAL A 891 0.02 28.97 -17.07
C VAL A 891 0.79 28.39 -18.25
N SER A 892 1.18 29.21 -19.21
CA SER A 892 1.98 28.79 -20.36
C SER A 892 3.02 29.85 -20.74
N LEU A 893 4.19 29.42 -21.22
CA LEU A 893 5.14 30.30 -21.87
C LEU A 893 5.12 30.07 -23.38
N ARG A 894 4.92 31.13 -24.14
CA ARG A 894 4.94 31.12 -25.61
C ARG A 894 6.11 31.94 -26.13
N LYS A 895 6.57 31.57 -27.32
CA LYS A 895 7.55 32.35 -28.08
C LYS A 895 6.84 33.06 -29.23
N ALA A 896 7.15 34.33 -29.45
CA ALA A 896 6.69 35.09 -30.61
C ALA A 896 7.87 35.74 -31.33
N ASP A 897 7.73 35.97 -32.64
CA ASP A 897 8.73 36.69 -33.43
C ASP A 897 8.76 38.19 -33.08
N SER A 898 9.66 38.93 -33.73
CA SER A 898 9.81 40.38 -33.54
C SER A 898 8.62 41.22 -33.99
N LYS A 899 7.70 40.64 -34.77
CA LYS A 899 6.43 41.26 -35.17
C LYS A 899 5.28 40.91 -34.23
N GLY A 900 5.50 40.01 -33.27
CA GLY A 900 4.50 39.53 -32.33
C GLY A 900 3.71 38.31 -32.84
N ASN A 901 4.11 37.68 -33.96
CA ASN A 901 3.47 36.44 -34.39
C ASN A 901 3.91 35.29 -33.49
N VAL A 902 2.94 34.59 -32.90
CA VAL A 902 3.20 33.43 -32.03
C VAL A 902 3.77 32.29 -32.85
N LEU A 903 4.89 31.74 -32.40
CA LEU A 903 5.62 30.67 -33.07
C LEU A 903 5.26 29.29 -32.49
N ARG A 904 5.56 28.26 -33.27
CA ARG A 904 5.36 26.85 -32.92
C ARG A 904 6.67 26.09 -33.19
N ASN A 905 6.90 25.01 -32.46
CA ASN A 905 8.00 24.09 -32.75
C ASN A 905 7.43 22.82 -33.40
N ILE A 906 7.94 22.43 -34.56
CA ILE A 906 7.53 21.21 -35.24
C ILE A 906 8.54 20.13 -34.88
N ASN A 907 8.08 19.06 -34.25
CA ASN A 907 8.93 18.02 -33.64
C ASN A 907 9.24 16.88 -34.61
N ILE A 908 8.85 16.99 -35.87
CA ILE A 908 9.01 15.97 -36.92
C ILE A 908 9.89 16.50 -38.06
N PRO A 909 10.62 15.64 -38.78
CA PRO A 909 11.49 16.06 -39.87
C PRO A 909 10.68 16.42 -41.13
N LEU A 910 10.30 17.69 -41.26
CA LEU A 910 9.52 18.18 -42.41
C LEU A 910 10.15 17.87 -43.77
N LYS A 911 11.47 18.08 -43.89
CA LYS A 911 12.23 17.87 -45.13
C LYS A 911 12.17 16.41 -45.58
N ASP A 912 12.33 15.47 -44.65
CA ASP A 912 12.28 14.03 -44.92
C ASP A 912 10.86 13.57 -45.31
N LEU A 913 9.85 14.25 -44.79
CA LEU A 913 8.44 14.00 -45.09
C LEU A 913 7.94 14.70 -46.35
N GLY A 914 8.74 15.58 -46.97
CA GLY A 914 8.33 16.41 -48.10
C GLY A 914 7.11 17.26 -47.80
N MET A 915 7.02 17.82 -46.59
CA MET A 915 5.85 18.49 -46.06
C MET A 915 6.18 19.92 -45.64
N GLU A 916 5.26 20.85 -45.88
CA GLU A 916 5.37 22.23 -45.43
C GLU A 916 4.82 22.41 -44.00
N ALA A 917 5.32 23.41 -43.28
CA ALA A 917 5.00 23.62 -41.87
C ALA A 917 3.49 23.83 -41.61
N ASN A 918 2.75 24.41 -42.56
CA ASN A 918 1.32 24.65 -42.46
C ASN A 918 0.45 23.40 -42.70
N GLU A 919 1.03 22.32 -43.22
CA GLU A 919 0.33 21.05 -43.45
C GLU A 919 0.36 20.14 -42.21
N VAL A 920 1.18 20.46 -41.21
CA VAL A 920 1.32 19.66 -39.99
C VAL A 920 0.06 19.78 -39.13
N PRO A 921 -0.61 18.66 -38.81
CA PRO A 921 -1.73 18.66 -37.88
C PRO A 921 -1.36 19.24 -36.52
N LEU A 922 -2.25 20.06 -35.95
CA LEU A 922 -2.06 20.67 -34.63
C LEU A 922 -2.45 19.70 -33.51
N VAL A 923 -1.56 18.77 -33.24
CA VAL A 923 -1.60 17.83 -32.11
C VAL A 923 -0.23 17.79 -31.42
N ASN A 924 -0.20 17.53 -30.12
CA ASN A 924 1.00 17.65 -29.29
C ASN A 924 2.13 16.71 -29.73
N SER A 925 1.76 15.54 -30.26
CA SER A 925 2.71 14.58 -30.83
C SER A 925 3.51 15.12 -32.02
N LEU A 926 3.02 16.14 -32.74
CA LEU A 926 3.72 16.72 -33.90
C LEU A 926 4.24 18.13 -33.65
N VAL A 927 3.55 18.89 -32.78
CA VAL A 927 3.80 20.31 -32.56
C VAL A 927 3.91 20.61 -31.08
N TYR A 928 4.99 21.25 -30.68
CA TYR A 928 5.18 21.79 -29.35
C TYR A 928 5.01 23.31 -29.34
N ILE A 929 4.28 23.82 -28.34
CA ILE A 929 3.93 25.24 -28.27
C ILE A 929 4.57 25.99 -27.08
N GLY A 930 5.19 25.26 -26.16
CA GLY A 930 5.91 25.82 -25.01
C GLY A 930 5.60 25.14 -23.68
N PRO A 931 6.37 25.45 -22.62
CA PRO A 931 6.20 24.83 -21.31
C PRO A 931 4.94 25.34 -20.63
N SER A 932 4.24 24.44 -19.94
CA SER A 932 3.00 24.73 -19.23
C SER A 932 3.15 24.51 -17.72
N GLY A 933 2.23 25.07 -16.94
CA GLY A 933 2.05 24.96 -15.49
C GLY A 933 0.56 24.87 -15.16
N ILE A 934 0.21 24.20 -14.07
CA ILE A 934 -1.18 24.04 -13.61
C ILE A 934 -1.21 23.88 -12.10
N LEU A 935 -2.18 24.51 -11.43
CA LEU A 935 -2.44 24.33 -10.01
C LEU A 935 -3.91 24.60 -9.69
N ARG A 936 -4.54 23.69 -8.93
CA ARG A 936 -5.82 23.91 -8.26
C ARG A 936 -5.60 24.69 -6.97
N ALA A 937 -6.32 25.78 -6.78
CA ALA A 937 -6.10 26.68 -5.65
C ALA A 937 -6.29 26.00 -4.30
N SER A 938 -7.25 25.07 -4.15
CA SER A 938 -7.40 24.30 -2.92
C SER A 938 -6.25 23.32 -2.63
N HIS A 939 -5.39 23.05 -3.62
CA HIS A 939 -4.20 22.21 -3.50
C HIS A 939 -2.90 23.02 -3.32
N ARG A 940 -2.99 24.34 -3.07
CA ARG A 940 -1.85 25.28 -3.00
C ARG A 940 -0.86 25.05 -1.85
N LYS A 941 -1.17 24.19 -0.88
CA LYS A 941 -0.26 23.84 0.22
C LYS A 941 1.12 23.45 -0.31
N ILE A 942 2.18 23.91 0.34
CA ILE A 942 3.57 23.62 -0.02
C ILE A 942 4.23 22.85 1.12
N ASP A 943 4.87 21.73 0.80
CA ASP A 943 5.82 21.08 1.69
C ASP A 943 7.20 21.71 1.45
N THR A 944 7.63 22.60 2.34
CA THR A 944 8.89 23.33 2.18
C THR A 944 10.11 22.42 2.32
N ALA A 945 10.00 21.28 3.02
CA ALA A 945 11.10 20.33 3.19
C ALA A 945 11.34 19.49 1.92
N LYS A 946 10.32 19.27 1.09
CA LYS A 946 10.42 18.57 -0.19
C LYS A 946 10.52 19.49 -1.40
N SER A 947 10.22 20.77 -1.23
CA SER A 947 10.34 21.75 -2.30
C SER A 947 11.80 21.96 -2.67
N LYS A 948 12.06 22.09 -3.97
CA LYS A 948 13.37 22.49 -4.50
C LYS A 948 13.36 24.00 -4.73
N PRO A 949 14.52 24.70 -4.72
CA PRO A 949 14.56 26.15 -4.95
C PRO A 949 13.84 26.58 -6.25
N TYR A 950 13.93 25.73 -7.27
CA TYR A 950 13.37 25.91 -8.60
C TYR A 950 12.06 25.16 -8.85
N TRP A 951 11.55 24.37 -7.90
CA TRP A 951 10.34 23.56 -8.09
C TRP A 951 9.53 23.43 -6.79
N PRO A 952 8.30 23.97 -6.72
CA PRO A 952 7.45 23.83 -5.55
C PRO A 952 6.92 22.40 -5.41
N PHE A 953 6.94 21.84 -4.20
CA PHE A 953 6.33 20.54 -3.91
C PHE A 953 4.96 20.74 -3.26
N HIS A 954 3.92 20.35 -3.98
CA HIS A 954 2.56 20.28 -3.46
C HIS A 954 2.23 18.83 -3.02
N PRO A 955 1.88 18.61 -1.74
CA PRO A 955 1.63 17.26 -1.23
C PRO A 955 0.31 16.69 -1.75
N HIS A 956 -0.69 17.53 -2.03
CA HIS A 956 -2.04 17.13 -2.45
C HIS A 956 -2.73 16.15 -1.48
N ASP A 957 -2.38 16.21 -0.19
CA ASP A 957 -2.91 15.34 0.86
C ASP A 957 -4.19 15.89 1.52
N GLU A 958 -4.51 17.16 1.28
CA GLU A 958 -5.73 17.82 1.75
C GLU A 958 -6.20 18.91 0.78
N LYS A 959 -7.41 19.44 1.01
CA LYS A 959 -7.98 20.57 0.28
C LYS A 959 -8.21 21.75 1.21
N GLU A 960 -7.68 22.90 0.85
CA GLU A 960 -7.96 24.18 1.50
C GLU A 960 -8.88 25.03 0.61
N LEU A 961 -10.20 24.84 0.72
CA LEU A 961 -11.17 25.61 -0.07
C LEU A 961 -11.06 27.13 0.20
N LEU A 962 -11.52 27.92 -0.76
CA LEU A 962 -11.51 29.38 -0.73
C LEU A 962 -12.85 29.95 -0.26
N GLU A 963 -12.80 31.09 0.39
CA GLU A 963 -13.96 31.99 0.46
C GLU A 963 -14.08 32.77 -0.86
N PRO A 964 -15.29 32.97 -1.42
CA PRO A 964 -15.48 33.84 -2.57
C PRO A 964 -14.86 35.22 -2.34
N GLY A 965 -14.09 35.71 -3.32
CA GLY A 965 -13.33 36.96 -3.27
C GLY A 965 -11.98 36.86 -2.55
N GLN A 966 -11.68 35.75 -1.87
CA GLN A 966 -10.40 35.56 -1.17
C GLN A 966 -9.22 35.56 -2.14
N ILE A 967 -8.26 36.45 -1.90
CA ILE A 967 -7.00 36.50 -2.65
C ILE A 967 -6.03 35.49 -2.05
N VAL A 968 -5.57 34.54 -2.87
CA VAL A 968 -4.61 33.50 -2.49
C VAL A 968 -3.36 33.52 -3.36
N LYS A 969 -2.23 33.14 -2.78
CA LYS A 969 -0.97 32.96 -3.49
C LYS A 969 -0.92 31.54 -4.07
N LEU A 970 -0.74 31.44 -5.38
CA LEU A 970 -0.47 30.21 -6.12
C LEU A 970 0.98 30.19 -6.56
N ASP A 971 1.64 29.06 -6.35
CA ASP A 971 3.05 28.87 -6.64
C ASP A 971 3.22 27.72 -7.65
N ILE A 972 3.27 28.06 -8.93
CA ILE A 972 3.03 27.13 -10.02
C ILE A 972 4.36 26.81 -10.71
N GLY A 973 4.80 25.55 -10.61
CA GLY A 973 5.93 25.04 -11.38
C GLY A 973 5.55 24.83 -12.85
N LEU A 974 6.33 25.39 -13.77
CA LEU A 974 6.20 25.13 -15.20
C LEU A 974 7.25 24.11 -15.62
N TRP A 975 6.86 23.27 -16.56
CA TRP A 975 7.74 22.23 -17.09
C TRP A 975 9.06 22.78 -17.67
N PRO A 976 10.11 21.94 -17.71
CA PRO A 976 11.41 22.29 -18.27
C PRO A 976 11.30 23.02 -19.61
N ALA A 977 12.04 24.11 -19.73
CA ALA A 977 12.22 24.88 -20.95
C ALA A 977 13.63 24.65 -21.49
N GLY A 978 13.75 24.61 -22.82
CA GLY A 978 15.02 24.73 -23.55
C GLY A 978 14.74 25.53 -24.82
N ILE A 979 14.70 26.86 -24.69
CA ILE A 979 14.27 27.77 -25.77
C ILE A 979 15.35 28.81 -25.99
N VAL A 980 15.70 29.06 -27.24
CA VAL A 980 16.56 30.19 -27.63
C VAL A 980 15.68 31.32 -28.17
N PHE A 981 15.95 32.55 -27.73
CA PHE A 981 15.33 33.78 -28.22
C PHE A 981 16.37 34.65 -28.89
N GLU A 982 16.09 35.11 -30.11
CA GLU A 982 16.89 36.11 -30.81
C GLU A 982 16.54 37.53 -30.34
N ALA A 983 17.44 38.48 -30.60
CA ALA A 983 17.17 39.89 -30.33
C ALA A 983 15.88 40.34 -31.05
N GLY A 984 14.97 40.97 -30.30
CA GLY A 984 13.66 41.43 -30.78
C GLY A 984 12.55 40.38 -30.67
N GLU A 985 12.85 39.09 -30.53
CA GLU A 985 11.84 38.06 -30.25
C GLU A 985 11.25 38.25 -28.85
N LYS A 986 10.06 37.68 -28.63
CA LYS A 986 9.27 37.90 -27.41
C LYS A 986 8.97 36.60 -26.68
N LEU A 987 9.05 36.65 -25.35
CA LEU A 987 8.41 35.70 -24.45
C LEU A 987 7.00 36.21 -24.12
N MET A 988 6.02 35.32 -24.12
CA MET A 988 4.67 35.62 -23.61
C MET A 988 4.33 34.68 -22.47
N LEU A 989 4.07 35.21 -21.28
CA LEU A 989 3.46 34.47 -20.18
C LEU A 989 1.95 34.55 -20.34
N ARG A 990 1.26 33.40 -20.40
CA ARG A 990 -0.19 33.36 -20.45
C ARG A 990 -0.80 32.74 -19.20
N VAL A 991 -1.97 33.24 -18.80
CA VAL A 991 -2.76 32.75 -17.67
C VAL A 991 -4.21 32.54 -18.12
N ALA A 992 -4.77 31.37 -17.84
CA ALA A 992 -6.13 31.00 -18.28
C ALA A 992 -6.81 30.02 -17.31
N GLY A 993 -8.08 29.71 -17.61
CA GLY A 993 -8.90 28.72 -16.90
C GLY A 993 -9.01 27.36 -17.62
N HIS A 994 -8.28 27.18 -18.71
CA HIS A 994 -8.26 25.96 -19.54
C HIS A 994 -6.81 25.62 -19.95
N HIS A 995 -6.57 24.41 -20.49
CA HIS A 995 -5.25 24.06 -21.00
C HIS A 995 -4.85 24.97 -22.15
N MET A 996 -3.60 25.43 -22.10
CA MET A 996 -2.91 26.08 -23.22
C MET A 996 -1.85 25.13 -23.79
N VAL A 997 -2.26 23.88 -24.03
CA VAL A 997 -1.49 22.82 -24.71
C VAL A 997 -2.34 22.20 -25.82
N LEU A 998 -1.70 21.55 -26.79
CA LEU A 998 -2.40 20.79 -27.82
C LEU A 998 -2.89 19.44 -27.27
N ALA A 999 -3.94 18.88 -27.86
CA ALA A 999 -4.35 17.52 -27.57
C ALA A 999 -3.27 16.52 -28.01
N GLU A 1000 -3.00 15.49 -27.21
CA GLU A 1000 -2.01 14.44 -27.54
C GLU A 1000 -2.34 13.73 -28.87
N PHE A 1001 -3.63 13.40 -29.03
CA PHE A 1001 -4.20 12.83 -30.24
C PHE A 1001 -5.50 13.52 -30.60
N GLU A 1002 -5.85 13.52 -31.88
CA GLU A 1002 -7.06 14.15 -32.41
C GLU A 1002 -8.35 13.71 -31.67
N PRO A 1003 -8.56 12.43 -31.32
CA PRO A 1003 -9.77 11.99 -30.60
C PRO A 1003 -9.89 12.51 -29.16
N LEU A 1004 -8.82 13.08 -28.60
CA LEU A 1004 -8.81 13.62 -27.24
C LEU A 1004 -9.14 15.12 -27.21
N ARG A 1005 -9.20 15.78 -28.36
CA ARG A 1005 -9.49 17.21 -28.47
C ARG A 1005 -10.85 17.53 -27.83
N GLY A 1006 -10.88 18.48 -26.89
CA GLY A 1006 -12.11 18.88 -26.21
C GLY A 1006 -12.58 17.92 -25.11
N ALA A 1007 -11.82 16.86 -24.80
CA ALA A 1007 -12.25 15.85 -23.84
C ALA A 1007 -11.92 16.20 -22.37
N PHE A 1008 -11.06 17.20 -22.15
CA PHE A 1008 -10.74 17.71 -20.82
C PHE A 1008 -11.81 18.71 -20.36
N GLN A 1009 -12.10 18.70 -19.05
CA GLN A 1009 -13.03 19.64 -18.44
C GLN A 1009 -12.48 20.08 -17.07
N ALA A 1010 -12.25 21.40 -16.92
CA ALA A 1010 -11.91 22.01 -15.63
C ALA A 1010 -13.16 22.19 -14.77
N ASP A 1011 -12.97 22.26 -13.44
CA ASP A 1011 -14.06 22.50 -12.48
C ASP A 1011 -14.33 24.00 -12.25
N ASN A 1012 -13.80 24.85 -13.14
CA ASN A 1012 -13.89 26.31 -13.05
C ASN A 1012 -15.31 26.85 -13.24
N LYS A 1013 -15.58 28.02 -12.65
CA LYS A 1013 -16.84 28.76 -12.76
C LYS A 1013 -16.59 30.25 -12.72
N GLY A 1014 -17.20 31.00 -13.64
CA GLY A 1014 -17.18 32.46 -13.61
C GLY A 1014 -15.80 33.05 -13.91
N ARG A 1015 -15.53 34.25 -13.39
CA ARG A 1015 -14.29 34.97 -13.66
C ARG A 1015 -13.21 34.66 -12.62
N HIS A 1016 -11.99 34.53 -13.11
CA HIS A 1016 -10.80 34.55 -12.26
C HIS A 1016 -10.10 35.90 -12.41
N ASN A 1017 -9.48 36.36 -11.31
CA ASN A 1017 -8.76 37.62 -11.25
C ASN A 1017 -7.29 37.38 -10.89
N VAL A 1018 -6.36 37.93 -11.68
CA VAL A 1018 -4.93 38.02 -11.39
C VAL A 1018 -4.66 39.40 -10.78
N HIS A 1019 -4.16 39.43 -9.56
CA HIS A 1019 -3.82 40.67 -8.84
C HIS A 1019 -2.36 41.05 -9.06
N VAL A 1020 -2.11 42.30 -9.42
CA VAL A 1020 -0.78 42.89 -9.63
C VAL A 1020 -0.62 44.14 -8.78
N GLY A 1021 0.62 44.53 -8.47
CA GLY A 1021 0.94 45.76 -7.75
C GLY A 1021 1.86 45.55 -6.54
N PRO A 1022 2.01 46.57 -5.67
CA PRO A 1022 2.98 46.53 -4.59
C PRO A 1022 2.65 45.50 -3.50
N GLN A 1023 1.35 45.29 -3.23
CA GLN A 1023 0.85 44.32 -2.25
C GLN A 1023 0.80 42.89 -2.84
N TYR A 1024 0.37 42.76 -4.09
CA TYR A 1024 0.18 41.49 -4.78
C TYR A 1024 1.13 41.42 -5.97
N GLN A 1025 2.35 40.98 -5.69
CA GLN A 1025 3.44 40.98 -6.66
C GLN A 1025 3.39 39.72 -7.52
N SER A 1026 2.37 39.54 -8.36
CA SER A 1026 2.36 38.43 -9.31
C SER A 1026 3.55 38.52 -10.26
N HIS A 1027 4.29 37.42 -10.43
CA HIS A 1027 5.53 37.38 -11.20
C HIS A 1027 5.83 36.00 -11.78
N VAL A 1028 6.72 35.96 -12.76
CA VAL A 1028 7.35 34.75 -13.29
C VAL A 1028 8.84 34.77 -13.02
N ILE A 1029 9.40 33.63 -12.63
CA ILE A 1029 10.82 33.39 -12.40
C ILE A 1029 11.32 32.54 -13.57
N LEU A 1030 12.30 33.06 -14.30
CA LEU A 1030 12.79 32.50 -15.56
C LEU A 1030 14.24 32.02 -15.41
N PRO A 1031 14.55 30.77 -15.79
CA PRO A 1031 15.90 30.21 -15.73
C PRO A 1031 16.72 30.57 -16.97
N PHE A 1032 17.55 31.62 -16.88
CA PHE A 1032 18.45 31.99 -17.96
C PHE A 1032 19.80 31.28 -17.83
N ALA A 1033 20.32 30.76 -18.94
CA ALA A 1033 21.64 30.14 -18.99
C ALA A 1033 22.66 31.07 -19.63
N ASN A 1034 23.80 31.28 -18.96
CA ASN A 1034 24.94 32.00 -19.51
C ASN A 1034 25.76 31.06 -20.41
N TYR A 1035 25.31 30.89 -21.66
CA TYR A 1035 26.02 30.07 -22.64
C TYR A 1035 26.91 30.93 -23.54
N ASN A 1036 28.21 30.96 -23.25
CA ASN A 1036 29.19 31.44 -24.22
C ASN A 1036 29.41 30.32 -25.25
N VAL A 1037 29.04 30.56 -26.50
CA VAL A 1037 29.21 29.63 -27.62
C VAL A 1037 30.70 29.32 -27.81
N VAL A 1038 31.23 28.30 -27.12
CA VAL A 1038 32.46 27.65 -27.56
C VAL A 1038 32.05 26.71 -28.68
N SER A 1039 32.02 27.25 -29.90
CA SER A 1039 31.85 26.44 -31.09
C SER A 1039 32.93 25.35 -31.10
N ARG A 1040 32.50 24.10 -31.12
CA ARG A 1040 33.34 23.00 -31.56
C ARG A 1040 32.66 22.37 -32.76
N LYS A 1041 33.36 22.50 -33.89
CA LYS A 1041 33.16 21.71 -35.10
C LYS A 1041 33.13 20.21 -34.80
#